data_AF-A0A3N5L2X6-F1
#
_entry.id   AF-A0A3N5L2X6-F1
#
_cell.length_a   1.000
_cell.length_b   1.000
_cell.length_c   1.000
_cell.angle_alpha   90.00
_cell.angle_beta   90.00
_cell.angle_gamma   90.00
#
_symmetry.space_group_name_H-M   'P 1'
#
loop_
_entity.id
_entity.type
_entity.pdbx_description
1 polymer ?
#
loop_
_entity_poly.entity_id
_entity_poly.type
_entity_poly.pdbx_seq_one_letter_code
_entity_poly.pdbx_strand_id
1 'polypeptide(L)'
;ILIQNIYCQINQQWKWVYPMPQGNTLNWVKTFSATHWIAAGNNGTFIRTTNAGASWDIFTNAGGTSPTTKQGKNLYTGWFFDASTGLVCGINKWIARTTNGGTNWDSIGTLVTDDYTVFEAMHFINNATGFIGGGLVILKTINGGLNWTALPGINASVRCIYALDENNIFFGTTGYFLKTTNGGNNWITYSTGIYYTNEILFSDINTGFICSNGGTIFVTTNGGVSWVSKETTLSSSNSIYKTYLPYGNSFIENFNGTVFPPSGWRAVNVLGNSIVWVRSTTGPHSSPASALIINDCNISTGGGLDWLISPQIHINSGDTLSFWMKPLLTGFTDSLCVRVSASDTALSSFTTRVLYLADGAGYPASSVWTNYKVSLNSLAGQNVYIGFKHQDMCGDGIFLDDVSVISQTVQSLKLYVIGDPNDIAFTTNLGDNWTKISILEPFQKYSSNWNSMSMVGSIWAMCGYDGIFNVSTNNGTNWTTKNNRLVGSIFYDVWCFNGNGKVWAVGSQSSENSSDQVLYSSNGGVTFQPQTVSGSKSTYESICMVNENTGYICGSYGAVRRTFNSGQTWDSLFTSIPNNNYLNKIDFVNINTGWVFSSSTNAGGPIWKTTNSGLIWTAQSLTDTASGGKSISTADMINENLGFCISQNTLVHMTTNGGNNWSAKTPRLYSGFIYEINMVSASAGYACGTGKLFRTTNQWASYDTIIMPFTHGFSAIKWLDMNNGFAASGNGFVLRTTNGGNVWEFMLTSVSGVNGMFVKAIDTAYIVGGYGNILKLGRGPVGTTTSWENNIPEQYYLGQNYPNPFNPVTEFKFGLYNKAKVSLKVYDITGRLVQTYFDNLELNAGTITVKFDGSNLASGVYFYTLFVDDSRINTKKMVLIK
;
A
#
# COMPACT_ATOMS: atom_id res chain seq x y z
N ILE A 1 12.42 -16.17 -6.92
CA ILE A 1 11.72 -15.25 -5.99
C ILE A 1 11.27 -13.96 -6.71
N LEU A 2 12.06 -13.38 -7.62
CA LEU A 2 11.75 -12.08 -8.24
C LEU A 2 10.58 -12.02 -9.25
N ILE A 3 10.20 -13.10 -9.94
CA ILE A 3 9.16 -13.11 -11.02
C ILE A 3 7.71 -12.94 -10.49
N GLN A 4 7.49 -13.06 -9.18
CA GLN A 4 6.15 -13.29 -8.60
C GLN A 4 5.23 -12.05 -8.55
N ASN A 5 5.75 -10.82 -8.45
CA ASN A 5 4.92 -9.65 -8.11
C ASN A 5 4.21 -8.97 -9.28
N ILE A 6 4.81 -8.93 -10.47
CA ILE A 6 4.22 -8.24 -11.63
C ILE A 6 3.07 -9.03 -12.21
N TYR A 7 3.17 -10.36 -12.22
CA TYR A 7 2.13 -11.23 -12.76
C TYR A 7 0.78 -11.00 -12.06
N CYS A 8 0.74 -10.71 -10.76
CA CYS A 8 -0.51 -10.41 -10.04
C CYS A 8 -1.05 -8.99 -10.34
N GLN A 9 -0.19 -8.02 -10.68
CA GLN A 9 -0.63 -6.65 -10.99
C GLN A 9 -1.14 -6.50 -12.42
N ILE A 10 -0.65 -7.32 -13.36
CA ILE A 10 -1.13 -7.35 -14.75
C ILE A 10 -2.25 -8.38 -14.99
N ASN A 11 -2.43 -9.35 -14.08
CA ASN A 11 -3.43 -10.42 -14.22
C ASN A 11 -4.72 -10.07 -13.47
N GLN A 12 -5.83 -9.93 -14.20
CA GLN A 12 -7.13 -9.56 -13.63
C GLN A 12 -7.77 -10.66 -12.74
N GLN A 13 -7.19 -11.86 -12.63
CA GLN A 13 -7.86 -13.01 -12.00
C GLN A 13 -7.58 -13.16 -10.51
N TRP A 14 -6.34 -12.95 -10.06
CA TRP A 14 -6.00 -12.91 -8.63
C TRP A 14 -5.72 -11.47 -8.25
N LYS A 15 -6.57 -10.90 -7.38
CA LYS A 15 -6.46 -9.51 -6.97
C LYS A 15 -6.03 -9.41 -5.52
N TRP A 16 -5.13 -8.46 -5.27
CA TRP A 16 -4.81 -8.00 -3.92
C TRP A 16 -6.08 -7.53 -3.23
N VAL A 17 -6.43 -8.19 -2.13
CA VAL A 17 -7.44 -7.65 -1.19
C VAL A 17 -6.77 -7.09 0.05
N TYR A 18 -5.53 -7.51 0.34
CA TYR A 18 -4.69 -6.88 1.34
C TYR A 18 -3.19 -7.10 1.05
N PRO A 19 -2.36 -6.04 1.06
CA PRO A 19 -2.75 -4.62 1.11
C PRO A 19 -3.38 -4.15 -0.22
N MET A 20 -4.37 -3.25 -0.13
CA MET A 20 -4.98 -2.57 -1.29
C MET A 20 -4.26 -1.22 -1.53
N PRO A 21 -4.08 -0.75 -2.77
CA PRO A 21 -4.49 -1.36 -4.04
C PRO A 21 -3.53 -2.45 -4.55
N GLN A 22 -2.35 -2.61 -3.94
CA GLN A 22 -1.30 -3.50 -4.42
C GLN A 22 -0.28 -3.85 -3.32
N GLY A 23 0.45 -4.96 -3.53
CA GLY A 23 1.40 -5.54 -2.56
C GLY A 23 2.88 -5.16 -2.68
N ASN A 24 3.31 -4.32 -3.64
CA ASN A 24 4.71 -3.87 -3.75
C ASN A 24 5.01 -2.70 -2.81
N THR A 25 6.29 -2.49 -2.49
CA THR A 25 6.78 -1.30 -1.78
C THR A 25 6.70 -0.09 -2.70
N LEU A 26 6.08 0.99 -2.22
CA LEU A 26 6.09 2.31 -2.84
C LEU A 26 7.21 3.13 -2.21
N ASN A 27 8.07 3.73 -3.04
CA ASN A 27 9.25 4.48 -2.59
C ASN A 27 9.06 5.99 -2.70
N TRP A 28 8.11 6.45 -3.52
CA TRP A 28 7.89 7.88 -3.77
C TRP A 28 6.40 8.18 -3.99
N VAL A 29 5.94 9.35 -3.53
CA VAL A 29 4.57 9.83 -3.66
C VAL A 29 4.53 11.33 -3.93
N LYS A 30 3.56 11.78 -4.72
CA LYS A 30 3.27 13.20 -4.94
C LYS A 30 1.77 13.47 -4.97
N THR A 31 1.36 14.53 -4.28
CA THR A 31 -0.02 15.03 -4.27
C THR A 31 -0.11 16.31 -5.12
N PHE A 32 -1.17 16.43 -5.92
CA PHE A 32 -1.49 17.66 -6.68
C PHE A 32 -2.71 18.37 -6.10
N SER A 33 -3.60 17.61 -5.47
CA SER A 33 -4.78 18.13 -4.75
C SER A 33 -5.20 17.12 -3.68
N ALA A 34 -6.25 17.43 -2.91
CA ALA A 34 -6.84 16.49 -1.96
C ALA A 34 -7.32 15.18 -2.61
N THR A 35 -7.61 15.19 -3.92
CA THR A 35 -8.15 14.03 -4.64
C THR A 35 -7.19 13.42 -5.66
N HIS A 36 -6.15 14.14 -6.10
CA HIS A 36 -5.27 13.70 -7.20
C HIS A 36 -3.84 13.41 -6.73
N TRP A 37 -3.49 12.13 -6.57
CA TRP A 37 -2.18 11.68 -6.09
C TRP A 37 -1.55 10.67 -7.07
N ILE A 38 -0.23 10.63 -7.08
CA ILE A 38 0.58 9.64 -7.80
C ILE A 38 1.61 9.03 -6.86
N ALA A 39 1.96 7.77 -7.08
CA ALA A 39 3.06 7.11 -6.38
C ALA A 39 3.83 6.16 -7.29
N ALA A 40 5.10 5.93 -6.97
CA ALA A 40 6.01 5.05 -7.70
C ALA A 40 6.80 4.16 -6.74
N GLY A 41 7.25 2.99 -7.21
CA GLY A 41 7.97 2.05 -6.36
C GLY A 41 8.62 0.87 -7.06
N ASN A 42 8.79 -0.21 -6.30
CA ASN A 42 9.48 -1.41 -6.77
C ASN A 42 8.75 -2.09 -7.93
N ASN A 43 9.49 -2.86 -8.73
CA ASN A 43 8.97 -3.61 -9.88
C ASN A 43 8.27 -2.74 -10.95
N GLY A 44 8.67 -1.48 -11.11
CA GLY A 44 8.10 -0.51 -12.05
C GLY A 44 6.68 -0.07 -11.72
N THR A 45 6.26 -0.26 -10.46
CA THR A 45 4.94 0.14 -9.98
C THR A 45 4.80 1.65 -10.09
N PHE A 46 3.79 2.11 -10.81
CA PHE A 46 3.32 3.48 -10.83
C PHE A 46 1.81 3.47 -10.66
N ILE A 47 1.28 4.20 -9.69
CA ILE A 47 -0.14 4.24 -9.38
C ILE A 47 -0.65 5.67 -9.32
N ARG A 48 -1.91 5.88 -9.68
CA ARG A 48 -2.57 7.17 -9.63
C ARG A 48 -3.99 7.06 -9.11
N THR A 49 -4.42 8.04 -8.31
CA THR A 49 -5.81 8.21 -7.90
C THR A 49 -6.29 9.63 -8.24
N THR A 50 -7.59 9.75 -8.54
CA THR A 50 -8.29 11.03 -8.78
C THR A 50 -9.45 11.25 -7.81
N ASN A 51 -9.59 10.35 -6.82
CA ASN A 51 -10.67 10.34 -5.83
C ASN A 51 -10.15 10.07 -4.41
N ALA A 52 -9.02 10.67 -4.05
CA ALA A 52 -8.43 10.61 -2.70
C ALA A 52 -8.12 9.17 -2.24
N GLY A 53 -7.72 8.30 -3.16
CA GLY A 53 -7.32 6.93 -2.88
C GLY A 53 -8.46 5.92 -2.80
N ALA A 54 -9.72 6.32 -3.07
CA ALA A 54 -10.85 5.39 -3.11
C ALA A 54 -10.71 4.36 -4.26
N SER A 55 -10.10 4.75 -5.38
CA SER A 55 -9.66 3.84 -6.44
C SER A 55 -8.31 4.26 -7.03
N TRP A 56 -7.61 3.30 -7.63
CA TRP A 56 -6.27 3.49 -8.18
C TRP A 56 -6.14 2.89 -9.59
N ASP A 57 -5.62 3.68 -10.52
CA ASP A 57 -5.03 3.19 -11.77
C ASP A 57 -3.64 2.62 -11.44
N ILE A 58 -3.31 1.41 -11.93
CA ILE A 58 -2.04 0.73 -11.63
C ILE A 58 -1.31 0.40 -12.93
N PHE A 59 -0.05 0.80 -13.00
CA PHE A 59 0.87 0.57 -14.11
C PHE A 59 2.14 -0.11 -13.59
N THR A 60 2.80 -0.94 -14.40
CA THR A 60 3.99 -1.73 -14.00
C THR A 60 5.19 -1.57 -14.94
N ASN A 61 5.11 -0.60 -15.85
CA ASN A 61 6.09 -0.36 -16.91
C ASN A 61 6.83 0.98 -16.74
N ALA A 62 6.55 1.71 -15.66
CA ALA A 62 7.30 2.90 -15.32
C ALA A 62 8.74 2.46 -15.04
N GLY A 63 9.70 2.95 -15.82
CA GLY A 63 11.08 2.47 -15.73
C GLY A 63 11.53 1.49 -16.82
N GLY A 64 10.66 1.18 -17.80
CA GLY A 64 10.90 0.10 -18.74
C GLY A 64 10.88 -1.28 -18.07
N THR A 65 11.02 -2.34 -18.85
CA THR A 65 11.04 -3.72 -18.32
C THR A 65 12.35 -4.41 -18.67
N SER A 66 12.85 -5.25 -17.75
CA SER A 66 13.96 -6.14 -18.02
C SER A 66 13.65 -7.01 -19.24
N PRO A 67 14.53 -7.10 -20.24
CA PRO A 67 14.31 -7.96 -21.39
C PRO A 67 14.08 -9.42 -20.99
N THR A 68 14.77 -9.90 -19.94
CA THR A 68 14.74 -11.29 -19.48
C THR A 68 13.58 -11.55 -18.51
N THR A 69 13.50 -10.81 -17.40
CA THR A 69 12.53 -11.08 -16.33
C THR A 69 11.19 -10.38 -16.54
N LYS A 70 11.09 -9.49 -17.53
CA LYS A 70 9.95 -8.56 -17.75
C LYS A 70 9.56 -7.76 -16.52
N GLN A 71 10.47 -7.68 -15.55
CA GLN A 71 10.28 -6.85 -14.39
C GLN A 71 10.40 -5.38 -14.73
N GLY A 72 9.42 -4.59 -14.31
CA GLY A 72 9.60 -3.16 -14.17
C GLY A 72 10.78 -2.90 -13.24
N LYS A 73 11.55 -1.85 -13.53
CA LYS A 73 12.72 -1.50 -12.69
C LYS A 73 12.27 -0.94 -11.35
N ASN A 74 13.06 -1.13 -10.29
CA ASN A 74 12.79 -0.44 -9.04
C ASN A 74 12.94 1.07 -9.25
N LEU A 75 11.87 1.82 -8.96
CA LEU A 75 11.83 3.27 -9.00
C LEU A 75 12.01 3.79 -7.59
N TYR A 76 12.98 4.69 -7.38
CA TYR A 76 13.29 5.22 -6.06
C TYR A 76 12.74 6.63 -5.85
N THR A 77 12.61 7.42 -6.92
CA THR A 77 12.10 8.79 -6.83
C THR A 77 11.52 9.28 -8.16
N GLY A 78 10.86 10.44 -8.14
CA GLY A 78 10.32 11.09 -9.31
C GLY A 78 10.10 12.59 -9.13
N TRP A 79 9.76 13.26 -10.23
CA TRP A 79 9.36 14.65 -10.25
C TRP A 79 8.32 14.89 -11.34
N PHE A 80 7.14 15.34 -10.96
CA PHE A 80 6.09 15.70 -11.91
C PHE A 80 5.86 17.21 -11.90
N PHE A 81 5.80 17.83 -13.07
CA PHE A 81 5.53 19.26 -13.22
C PHE A 81 4.02 19.54 -13.10
N ASP A 82 3.22 18.59 -13.56
CA ASP A 82 1.76 18.57 -13.46
C ASP A 82 1.27 17.12 -13.42
N ALA A 83 -0.04 16.87 -13.35
CA ALA A 83 -0.60 15.52 -13.24
C ALA A 83 -0.36 14.62 -14.47
N SER A 84 0.04 15.20 -15.61
CA SER A 84 0.29 14.51 -16.88
C SER A 84 1.78 14.37 -17.21
N THR A 85 2.61 15.34 -16.82
CA THR A 85 4.01 15.42 -17.25
C THR A 85 4.97 15.26 -16.08
N GLY A 86 5.86 14.28 -16.18
CA GLY A 86 6.84 14.00 -15.13
C GLY A 86 7.91 13.00 -15.48
N LEU A 87 8.80 12.78 -14.52
CA LEU A 87 9.98 11.93 -14.58
C LEU A 87 9.98 10.96 -13.39
N VAL A 88 10.52 9.76 -13.62
CA VAL A 88 10.87 8.80 -12.56
C VAL A 88 12.27 8.26 -12.84
N CYS A 89 13.00 7.90 -11.78
CA CYS A 89 14.31 7.26 -11.92
C CYS A 89 14.52 6.13 -10.91
N GLY A 90 15.52 5.28 -11.18
CA GLY A 90 15.90 4.25 -10.24
C GLY A 90 17.09 3.39 -10.65
N ILE A 91 16.96 2.07 -10.51
CA ILE A 91 18.05 1.11 -10.72
C ILE A 91 18.53 1.05 -12.18
N ASN A 92 19.80 0.70 -12.37
CA ASN A 92 20.47 0.55 -13.66
C ASN A 92 20.38 1.81 -14.53
N LYS A 93 20.81 2.94 -13.95
CA LYS A 93 20.90 4.29 -14.54
C LYS A 93 19.65 4.76 -15.27
N TRP A 94 18.50 4.26 -14.84
CA TRP A 94 17.27 4.45 -15.59
C TRP A 94 16.58 5.76 -15.23
N ILE A 95 16.21 6.50 -16.27
CA ILE A 95 15.36 7.68 -16.20
C ILE A 95 14.26 7.48 -17.25
N ALA A 96 13.00 7.70 -16.84
CA ALA A 96 11.85 7.67 -17.74
C ALA A 96 11.02 8.94 -17.59
N ARG A 97 10.46 9.39 -18.72
CA ARG A 97 9.57 10.56 -18.82
C ARG A 97 8.19 10.15 -19.30
N THR A 98 7.15 10.81 -18.79
CA THR A 98 5.78 10.70 -19.29
C THR A 98 5.21 12.08 -19.57
N THR A 99 4.28 12.13 -20.51
CA THR A 99 3.46 13.32 -20.86
C THR A 99 1.95 13.01 -20.82
N ASN A 100 1.57 11.80 -20.39
CA ASN A 100 0.20 11.33 -20.35
C ASN A 100 -0.17 10.65 -19.02
N GLY A 101 0.45 11.13 -17.94
CA GLY A 101 0.14 10.71 -16.58
C GLY A 101 0.54 9.28 -16.27
N GLY A 102 1.63 8.80 -16.88
CA GLY A 102 2.21 7.48 -16.63
C GLY A 102 1.63 6.33 -17.45
N THR A 103 0.72 6.62 -18.40
CA THR A 103 0.17 5.60 -19.31
C THR A 103 1.27 5.05 -20.23
N ASN A 104 2.13 5.94 -20.74
CA ASN A 104 3.34 5.59 -21.48
C ASN A 104 4.56 6.31 -20.91
N TRP A 105 5.73 5.70 -21.12
CA TRP A 105 7.01 6.19 -20.61
C TRP A 105 8.09 6.14 -21.70
N ASP A 106 8.71 7.28 -21.97
CA ASP A 106 9.88 7.41 -22.83
C ASP A 106 11.16 7.21 -22.01
N SER A 107 12.11 6.43 -22.52
CA SER A 107 13.43 6.28 -21.90
C SER A 107 14.30 7.49 -22.22
N ILE A 108 14.94 8.07 -21.20
CA ILE A 108 15.91 9.15 -21.36
C ILE A 108 17.31 8.56 -21.18
N GLY A 109 18.16 8.70 -22.21
CA GLY A 109 19.55 8.27 -22.16
C GLY A 109 20.37 9.08 -21.14
N THR A 110 21.38 8.45 -20.55
CA THR A 110 22.31 9.10 -19.63
C THR A 110 23.75 8.94 -20.13
N LEU A 111 24.61 9.89 -19.77
CA LEU A 111 26.06 9.83 -20.05
C LEU A 111 26.81 8.92 -19.06
N VAL A 112 26.09 8.22 -18.16
CA VAL A 112 26.67 7.37 -17.13
C VAL A 112 27.09 6.03 -17.74
N THR A 113 28.39 5.72 -17.62
CA THR A 113 28.99 4.52 -18.20
C THR A 113 28.74 3.27 -17.36
N ASP A 114 28.60 3.39 -16.04
CA ASP A 114 28.28 2.29 -15.14
C ASP A 114 26.81 1.83 -15.28
N ASP A 115 26.61 0.57 -15.64
CA ASP A 115 25.28 -0.04 -15.82
C ASP A 115 24.55 -0.32 -14.50
N TYR A 116 25.23 -0.26 -13.35
CA TYR A 116 24.68 -0.60 -12.02
C TYR A 116 24.31 0.62 -11.16
N THR A 117 24.53 1.83 -11.65
CA THR A 117 24.19 3.07 -10.96
C THR A 117 22.71 3.10 -10.55
N VAL A 118 22.43 3.48 -9.30
CA VAL A 118 21.07 3.66 -8.77
C VAL A 118 20.83 5.13 -8.52
N PHE A 119 19.82 5.71 -9.18
CA PHE A 119 19.39 7.08 -8.90
C PHE A 119 18.35 7.11 -7.78
N GLU A 120 18.72 7.72 -6.65
CA GLU A 120 17.90 7.75 -5.43
C GLU A 120 17.24 9.13 -5.21
N ALA A 121 17.76 10.20 -5.83
CA ALA A 121 17.30 11.57 -5.59
C ALA A 121 17.09 12.40 -6.85
N MET A 122 16.06 13.25 -6.83
CA MET A 122 15.71 14.18 -7.91
C MET A 122 15.13 15.48 -7.33
N HIS A 123 15.56 16.63 -7.84
CA HIS A 123 15.02 17.94 -7.43
C HIS A 123 15.05 18.94 -8.57
N PHE A 124 13.93 19.60 -8.86
CA PHE A 124 13.86 20.69 -9.84
C PHE A 124 13.55 22.02 -9.15
N ILE A 125 14.18 23.10 -9.61
CA ILE A 125 13.94 24.47 -9.12
C ILE A 125 12.94 25.23 -10.00
N ASN A 126 12.71 24.75 -11.23
CA ASN A 126 11.70 25.23 -12.16
C ASN A 126 11.43 24.16 -13.24
N ASN A 127 10.62 24.47 -14.26
CA ASN A 127 10.25 23.52 -15.31
C ASN A 127 11.40 23.15 -16.28
N ALA A 128 12.55 23.82 -16.19
CA ALA A 128 13.70 23.61 -17.06
C ALA A 128 14.91 23.05 -16.30
N THR A 129 15.25 23.63 -15.16
CA THR A 129 16.48 23.35 -14.41
C THR A 129 16.22 22.38 -13.25
N GLY A 130 17.00 21.31 -13.21
CA GLY A 130 16.90 20.29 -12.17
C GLY A 130 18.14 19.40 -12.06
N PHE A 131 18.13 18.56 -11.03
CA PHE A 131 19.25 17.75 -10.60
C PHE A 131 18.80 16.33 -10.28
N ILE A 132 19.60 15.34 -10.64
CA ILE A 132 19.45 13.93 -10.24
C ILE A 132 20.76 13.45 -9.65
N GLY A 133 20.69 12.59 -8.64
CA GLY A 133 21.87 12.04 -7.98
C GLY A 133 21.71 10.59 -7.61
N GLY A 134 22.82 9.87 -7.67
CA GLY A 134 22.93 8.49 -7.26
C GLY A 134 24.12 7.78 -7.92
N GLY A 135 24.59 6.68 -7.31
CA GLY A 135 25.74 5.90 -7.80
C GLY A 135 26.95 6.74 -8.22
N LEU A 136 27.57 7.42 -7.26
CA LEU A 136 28.76 8.27 -7.43
C LEU A 136 28.64 9.42 -8.45
N VAL A 137 27.45 9.70 -8.98
CA VAL A 137 27.22 10.72 -10.03
C VAL A 137 26.10 11.69 -9.64
N ILE A 138 26.26 12.94 -10.06
CA ILE A 138 25.21 13.96 -10.09
C ILE A 138 25.07 14.51 -11.50
N LEU A 139 23.83 14.63 -11.94
CA LEU A 139 23.44 15.13 -13.23
C LEU A 139 22.63 16.42 -13.09
N LYS A 140 22.84 17.38 -14.00
CA LYS A 140 22.08 18.62 -14.15
C LYS A 140 21.35 18.63 -15.50
N THR A 141 20.13 19.15 -15.51
CA THR A 141 19.37 19.49 -16.73
C THR A 141 19.09 20.98 -16.76
N ILE A 142 18.94 21.54 -17.96
CA ILE A 142 18.42 22.90 -18.23
C ILE A 142 17.22 22.88 -19.19
N ASN A 143 16.70 21.70 -19.55
CA ASN A 143 15.61 21.54 -20.52
C ASN A 143 14.51 20.56 -20.04
N GLY A 144 14.22 20.55 -18.74
CA GLY A 144 13.11 19.78 -18.18
C GLY A 144 13.39 18.27 -18.09
N GLY A 145 14.67 17.88 -18.06
CA GLY A 145 15.11 16.49 -17.96
C GLY A 145 15.14 15.74 -19.28
N LEU A 146 15.09 16.45 -20.42
CA LEU A 146 15.25 15.86 -21.75
C LEU A 146 16.70 15.46 -22.01
N ASN A 147 17.67 16.23 -21.50
CA ASN A 147 19.10 15.92 -21.55
C ASN A 147 19.75 16.21 -20.19
N TRP A 148 20.83 15.48 -19.89
CA TRP A 148 21.53 15.55 -18.61
C TRP A 148 23.04 15.67 -18.79
N THR A 149 23.67 16.56 -18.02
CA THR A 149 25.13 16.77 -17.99
C THR A 149 25.68 16.45 -16.60
N ALA A 150 26.79 15.73 -16.51
CA ALA A 150 27.42 15.41 -15.22
C ALA A 150 28.10 16.63 -14.59
N LEU A 151 27.97 16.79 -13.26
CA LEU A 151 28.70 17.80 -12.49
C LEU A 151 30.02 17.21 -11.94
N PRO A 152 31.11 18.00 -11.90
CA PRO A 152 32.42 17.53 -11.46
C PRO A 152 32.52 17.37 -9.93
N GLY A 153 33.50 16.57 -9.49
CA GLY A 153 34.05 16.67 -8.13
C GLY A 153 33.33 15.89 -7.02
N ILE A 154 32.52 14.89 -7.34
CA ILE A 154 31.83 14.06 -6.33
C ILE A 154 32.10 12.58 -6.58
N ASN A 155 32.48 11.85 -5.52
CA ASN A 155 32.73 10.42 -5.51
C ASN A 155 32.02 9.75 -4.32
N ALA A 156 30.72 10.00 -4.18
CA ALA A 156 29.88 9.34 -3.17
C ALA A 156 28.43 9.17 -3.63
N SER A 157 27.77 8.18 -3.06
CA SER A 157 26.36 7.90 -3.37
C SER A 157 25.49 9.02 -2.80
N VAL A 158 24.76 9.68 -3.68
CA VAL A 158 23.77 10.70 -3.31
C VAL A 158 22.46 10.03 -2.93
N ARG A 159 21.95 10.40 -1.75
CA ARG A 159 20.70 9.89 -1.18
C ARG A 159 19.54 10.88 -1.27
N CYS A 160 19.84 12.18 -1.19
CA CYS A 160 18.85 13.24 -1.28
C CYS A 160 19.46 14.53 -1.85
N ILE A 161 18.61 15.39 -2.41
CA ILE A 161 19.00 16.64 -3.06
C ILE A 161 18.01 17.72 -2.64
N TYR A 162 18.53 18.90 -2.31
CA TYR A 162 17.72 20.10 -2.18
C TYR A 162 18.44 21.28 -2.86
N ALA A 163 17.78 21.93 -3.81
CA ALA A 163 18.32 23.11 -4.49
C ALA A 163 17.47 24.34 -4.14
N LEU A 164 18.10 25.38 -3.59
CA LEU A 164 17.42 26.65 -3.33
C LEU A 164 17.29 27.47 -4.62
N ASP A 165 18.35 27.45 -5.42
CA ASP A 165 18.44 28.06 -6.74
C ASP A 165 19.49 27.31 -7.59
N GLU A 166 19.86 27.87 -8.74
CA GLU A 166 20.81 27.26 -9.66
C GLU A 166 22.26 27.18 -9.14
N ASN A 167 22.58 27.97 -8.12
CA ASN A 167 23.92 28.13 -7.54
C ASN A 167 24.03 27.51 -6.15
N ASN A 168 22.97 27.57 -5.35
CA ASN A 168 22.91 27.09 -3.97
C ASN A 168 22.22 25.72 -3.88
N ILE A 169 23.03 24.66 -3.83
CA ILE A 169 22.55 23.27 -3.90
C ILE A 169 23.18 22.42 -2.80
N PHE A 170 22.37 21.54 -2.21
CA PHE A 170 22.74 20.63 -1.15
C PHE A 170 22.52 19.17 -1.58
N PHE A 171 23.48 18.30 -1.27
CA PHE A 171 23.41 16.86 -1.55
C PHE A 171 23.72 16.07 -0.29
N GLY A 172 22.82 15.18 0.12
CA GLY A 172 23.08 14.22 1.19
C GLY A 172 23.75 12.97 0.67
N THR A 173 24.74 12.45 1.40
CA THR A 173 25.49 11.25 1.03
C THR A 173 25.50 10.22 2.16
N THR A 174 26.22 9.12 1.96
CA THR A 174 26.58 8.18 3.03
C THR A 174 27.70 8.79 3.88
N GLY A 175 27.37 9.31 5.07
CA GLY A 175 28.36 9.80 6.04
C GLY A 175 28.47 11.33 6.17
N TYR A 176 27.99 12.10 5.19
CA TYR A 176 28.18 13.55 5.13
C TYR A 176 27.17 14.22 4.18
N PHE A 177 27.23 15.54 4.05
CA PHE A 177 26.54 16.27 2.98
C PHE A 177 27.46 17.29 2.32
N LEU A 178 27.09 17.69 1.10
CA LEU A 178 27.82 18.61 0.25
C LEU A 178 26.98 19.85 -0.01
N LYS A 179 27.63 21.01 -0.09
CA LYS A 179 27.03 22.28 -0.52
C LYS A 179 27.84 22.88 -1.65
N THR A 180 27.16 23.47 -2.62
CA THR A 180 27.77 24.39 -3.60
C THR A 180 27.08 25.74 -3.56
N THR A 181 27.82 26.79 -3.93
CA THR A 181 27.32 28.17 -4.10
C THR A 181 27.59 28.69 -5.51
N ASN A 182 28.08 27.83 -6.42
CA ASN A 182 28.48 28.18 -7.78
C ASN A 182 27.99 27.15 -8.81
N GLY A 183 26.85 26.53 -8.52
CA GLY A 183 26.14 25.65 -9.47
C GLY A 183 26.80 24.30 -9.68
N GLY A 184 27.60 23.85 -8.71
CA GLY A 184 28.25 22.54 -8.69
C GLY A 184 29.62 22.50 -9.37
N ASN A 185 30.23 23.65 -9.60
CA ASN A 185 31.62 23.72 -10.07
C ASN A 185 32.60 23.35 -8.94
N ASN A 186 32.29 23.77 -7.70
CA ASN A 186 33.03 23.39 -6.50
C ASN A 186 32.06 22.96 -5.38
N TRP A 187 32.55 22.11 -4.48
CA TRP A 187 31.77 21.56 -3.37
C TRP A 187 32.48 21.77 -2.02
N ILE A 188 31.71 22.12 -1.01
CA ILE A 188 32.11 22.17 0.39
C ILE A 188 31.49 20.96 1.10
N THR A 189 32.33 20.16 1.76
CA THR A 189 31.91 18.97 2.50
C THR A 189 31.71 19.28 3.98
N TYR A 190 30.57 18.86 4.51
CA TYR A 190 30.25 18.98 5.93
C TYR A 190 30.08 17.57 6.53
N SER A 191 30.97 17.22 7.47
CA SER A 191 30.83 15.97 8.23
C SER A 191 29.74 16.15 9.28
N THR A 192 28.77 15.24 9.27
CA THR A 192 27.71 15.19 10.30
C THR A 192 28.05 14.22 11.43
N GLY A 193 29.05 13.35 11.24
CA GLY A 193 29.37 12.27 12.19
C GLY A 193 28.35 11.12 12.20
N ILE A 194 27.47 11.03 11.19
CA ILE A 194 26.36 10.05 11.13
C ILE A 194 26.44 9.22 9.85
N TYR A 195 25.96 7.97 9.89
CA TYR A 195 26.05 6.99 8.80
C TYR A 195 25.34 7.36 7.48
N TYR A 196 24.16 8.01 7.51
CA TYR A 196 23.37 8.32 6.30
C TYR A 196 22.62 9.65 6.41
N THR A 197 22.76 10.52 5.41
CA THR A 197 21.88 11.70 5.24
C THR A 197 20.69 11.32 4.36
N ASN A 198 19.49 11.25 4.94
CA ASN A 198 18.31 10.74 4.24
C ASN A 198 17.48 11.83 3.58
N GLU A 199 17.37 13.00 4.19
CA GLU A 199 16.55 14.10 3.65
C GLU A 199 17.13 15.46 4.03
N ILE A 200 17.00 16.41 3.11
CA ILE A 200 17.36 17.82 3.28
C ILE A 200 16.14 18.64 2.87
N LEU A 201 15.76 19.59 3.72
CA LEU A 201 14.57 20.42 3.53
C LEU A 201 14.87 21.85 3.97
N PHE A 202 14.49 22.85 3.17
CA PHE A 202 14.54 24.26 3.59
C PHE A 202 13.14 24.84 3.75
N SER A 203 12.88 25.56 4.84
CA SER A 203 11.64 26.35 4.99
C SER A 203 11.67 27.60 4.14
N ASP A 204 12.84 28.22 4.03
CA ASP A 204 13.15 29.44 3.28
C ASP A 204 14.66 29.45 2.94
N ILE A 205 15.18 30.53 2.35
CA ILE A 205 16.58 30.62 1.92
C ILE A 205 17.58 30.50 3.10
N ASN A 206 17.16 30.84 4.32
CA ASN A 206 18.02 30.87 5.50
C ASN A 206 17.82 29.64 6.38
N THR A 207 16.60 29.15 6.51
CA THR A 207 16.25 28.12 7.49
C THR A 207 16.10 26.76 6.84
N GLY A 208 16.88 25.78 7.29
CA GLY A 208 16.92 24.44 6.71
C GLY A 208 17.22 23.34 7.71
N PHE A 209 16.94 22.12 7.29
CA PHE A 209 16.89 20.94 8.12
C PHE A 209 17.49 19.74 7.39
N ILE A 210 18.17 18.88 8.14
CA ILE A 210 18.73 17.61 7.65
C ILE A 210 18.38 16.51 8.65
N CYS A 211 17.90 15.36 8.16
CA CYS A 211 17.64 14.19 9.00
C CYS A 211 18.44 12.95 8.56
N SER A 212 18.59 12.00 9.49
CA SER A 212 19.47 10.84 9.38
C SER A 212 19.00 9.64 10.22
N ASN A 213 19.58 8.46 10.01
CA ASN A 213 19.24 7.22 10.74
C ASN A 213 19.51 7.28 12.28
N GLY A 214 20.06 8.37 12.82
CA GLY A 214 20.56 8.44 14.20
C GLY A 214 19.67 9.14 15.23
N GLY A 215 18.42 9.48 14.92
CA GLY A 215 17.53 10.18 15.87
C GLY A 215 17.90 11.65 16.10
N THR A 216 18.95 12.14 15.44
CA THR A 216 19.40 13.53 15.43
C THR A 216 19.01 14.22 14.13
N ILE A 217 18.56 15.47 14.21
CA ILE A 217 18.45 16.38 13.06
C ILE A 217 19.49 17.50 13.14
N PHE A 218 19.83 18.09 12.00
CA PHE A 218 20.62 19.31 11.94
C PHE A 218 19.75 20.47 11.46
N VAL A 219 19.95 21.64 12.08
CA VAL A 219 19.20 22.86 11.77
C VAL A 219 20.17 23.97 11.39
N THR A 220 19.86 24.70 10.34
CA THR A 220 20.51 25.96 9.96
C THR A 220 19.47 27.07 9.94
N THR A 221 19.91 28.29 10.27
CA THR A 221 19.12 29.54 10.18
C THR A 221 19.85 30.62 9.37
N ASN A 222 20.94 30.24 8.68
CA ASN A 222 21.80 31.14 7.90
C ASN A 222 22.17 30.58 6.52
N GLY A 223 21.26 29.81 5.91
CA GLY A 223 21.41 29.26 4.57
C GLY A 223 22.46 28.16 4.47
N GLY A 224 22.65 27.41 5.56
CA GLY A 224 23.63 26.33 5.64
C GLY A 224 25.08 26.81 5.69
N VAL A 225 25.34 28.01 6.21
CA VAL A 225 26.70 28.45 6.56
C VAL A 225 27.17 27.72 7.80
N SER A 226 26.29 27.56 8.80
CA SER A 226 26.51 26.71 9.97
C SER A 226 25.27 25.87 10.29
N TRP A 227 25.50 24.76 11.00
CA TRP A 227 24.47 23.78 11.37
C TRP A 227 24.58 23.44 12.86
N VAL A 228 23.43 23.27 13.52
CA VAL A 228 23.33 22.90 14.93
C VAL A 228 22.59 21.57 15.03
N SER A 229 23.14 20.59 15.74
CA SER A 229 22.47 19.31 16.00
C SER A 229 21.37 19.47 17.05
N LYS A 230 20.25 18.79 16.83
CA LYS A 230 19.11 18.72 17.75
C LYS A 230 18.66 17.27 17.85
N GLU A 231 18.62 16.75 19.07
CA GLU A 231 18.15 15.40 19.32
C GLU A 231 16.63 15.33 19.25
N THR A 232 16.12 14.29 18.60
CA THR A 232 14.69 13.98 18.59
C THR A 232 14.34 13.01 19.71
N THR A 233 13.05 12.74 19.89
CA THR A 233 12.56 11.68 20.79
C THR A 233 12.54 10.30 20.12
N LEU A 234 13.00 10.18 18.87
CA LEU A 234 12.97 8.95 18.08
C LEU A 234 14.35 8.27 18.06
N SER A 235 14.37 6.94 17.91
CA SER A 235 15.61 6.17 17.73
C SER A 235 16.28 6.41 16.36
N SER A 236 15.50 6.80 15.36
CA SER A 236 15.96 7.17 14.01
C SER A 236 15.09 8.28 13.43
N SER A 237 15.57 9.01 12.43
CA SER A 237 14.85 10.12 11.77
C SER A 237 15.09 10.09 10.26
N ASN A 238 14.35 9.23 9.58
CA ASN A 238 14.52 8.89 8.18
C ASN A 238 13.92 9.92 7.21
N SER A 239 12.88 10.65 7.61
CA SER A 239 12.27 11.70 6.79
C SER A 239 11.86 12.92 7.61
N ILE A 240 11.73 14.07 6.95
CA ILE A 240 11.33 15.35 7.54
C ILE A 240 10.30 16.08 6.67
N TYR A 241 9.22 16.55 7.31
CA TYR A 241 8.15 17.29 6.66
C TYR A 241 7.90 18.62 7.37
N LYS A 242 7.58 19.67 6.62
CA LYS A 242 7.19 20.97 7.18
C LYS A 242 5.74 21.29 6.89
N THR A 243 5.06 21.86 7.87
CA THR A 243 3.80 22.58 7.70
C THR A 243 3.91 23.92 8.38
N TYR A 244 3.11 24.87 7.94
CA TYR A 244 2.94 26.13 8.64
C TYR A 244 1.67 26.05 9.48
N LEU A 245 1.75 26.48 10.73
CA LEU A 245 0.52 26.62 11.53
C LEU A 245 -0.41 27.62 10.84
N PRO A 246 -1.72 27.32 10.76
CA PRO A 246 -2.68 28.25 10.17
C PRO A 246 -2.63 29.59 10.90
N TYR A 247 -2.82 30.68 10.16
CA TYR A 247 -2.97 32.01 10.77
C TYR A 247 -4.12 31.95 11.81
N GLY A 248 -3.92 32.58 12.97
CA GLY A 248 -5.07 33.00 13.76
C GLY A 248 -5.92 33.95 12.91
N ASN A 249 -7.25 33.76 12.91
CA ASN A 249 -8.29 34.57 12.24
C ASN A 249 -7.77 35.57 11.17
N SER A 250 -7.50 35.10 9.94
CA SER A 250 -7.20 35.97 8.81
C SER A 250 -8.47 36.39 8.08
N PHE A 251 -8.66 37.68 7.85
CA PHE A 251 -9.71 38.19 6.95
C PHE A 251 -9.13 38.33 5.54
N ILE A 252 -9.79 37.76 4.53
CA ILE A 252 -9.40 37.85 3.11
C ILE A 252 -10.66 38.05 2.26
N GLU A 253 -10.63 39.02 1.38
CA GLU A 253 -11.63 39.27 0.33
C GLU A 253 -10.91 39.56 -0.99
N ASN A 254 -11.17 38.75 -2.00
CA ASN A 254 -10.57 38.85 -3.34
C ASN A 254 -11.61 39.20 -4.42
N PHE A 255 -12.85 39.54 -4.03
CA PHE A 255 -13.96 39.96 -4.89
C PHE A 255 -14.32 38.97 -6.03
N ASN A 256 -13.86 37.73 -5.95
CA ASN A 256 -14.06 36.73 -6.99
C ASN A 256 -15.50 36.19 -7.06
N GLY A 257 -16.25 36.30 -5.95
CA GLY A 257 -17.65 35.90 -5.86
C GLY A 257 -18.54 36.61 -6.90
N THR A 258 -19.66 35.99 -7.27
CA THR A 258 -20.56 36.51 -8.31
C THR A 258 -21.55 37.57 -7.83
N VAL A 259 -21.58 37.85 -6.52
CA VAL A 259 -22.47 38.83 -5.87
C VAL A 259 -21.63 40.01 -5.38
N PHE A 260 -22.09 41.24 -5.62
CA PHE A 260 -21.40 42.47 -5.20
C PHE A 260 -22.38 43.48 -4.57
N PRO A 261 -22.01 44.13 -3.45
CA PRO A 261 -20.83 43.85 -2.65
C PRO A 261 -20.88 42.42 -2.05
N PRO A 262 -19.74 41.78 -1.72
CA PRO A 262 -19.72 40.46 -1.12
C PRO A 262 -20.50 40.41 0.20
N SER A 263 -20.85 39.22 0.68
CA SER A 263 -21.62 39.07 1.92
C SER A 263 -20.96 39.81 3.09
N GLY A 264 -21.72 40.69 3.75
CA GLY A 264 -21.24 41.51 4.87
C GLY A 264 -20.52 42.80 4.48
N TRP A 265 -20.16 42.97 3.21
CA TRP A 265 -19.67 44.25 2.70
C TRP A 265 -20.83 45.18 2.33
N ARG A 266 -20.58 46.48 2.38
CA ARG A 266 -21.54 47.51 2.00
C ARG A 266 -20.89 48.56 1.12
N ALA A 267 -21.40 48.73 -0.09
CA ALA A 267 -21.09 49.87 -0.92
C ALA A 267 -22.08 51.00 -0.59
N VAL A 268 -21.59 52.22 -0.38
CA VAL A 268 -22.40 53.38 -0.03
C VAL A 268 -22.12 54.49 -1.01
N ASN A 269 -23.19 54.94 -1.67
CA ASN A 269 -23.18 56.17 -2.45
C ASN A 269 -23.63 57.34 -1.57
N VAL A 270 -22.83 58.40 -1.50
CA VAL A 270 -23.11 59.55 -0.61
C VAL A 270 -24.00 60.61 -1.27
N LEU A 271 -23.94 60.79 -2.58
CA LEU A 271 -24.66 61.85 -3.31
C LEU A 271 -25.92 61.36 -4.03
N GLY A 272 -26.23 60.06 -3.95
CA GLY A 272 -27.45 59.46 -4.50
C GLY A 272 -27.49 59.39 -6.03
N ASN A 273 -26.35 59.53 -6.71
CA ASN A 273 -26.28 59.27 -8.15
C ASN A 273 -26.30 57.75 -8.42
N SER A 274 -26.25 57.31 -9.69
CA SER A 274 -26.28 55.87 -10.04
C SER A 274 -24.90 55.19 -9.98
N ILE A 275 -23.87 55.89 -9.50
CA ILE A 275 -22.48 55.44 -9.53
C ILE A 275 -22.12 54.90 -8.14
N VAL A 276 -21.59 53.70 -8.07
CA VAL A 276 -21.22 53.06 -6.79
C VAL A 276 -20.11 52.06 -7.10
N TRP A 277 -19.41 51.59 -6.07
CA TRP A 277 -18.53 50.43 -6.22
C TRP A 277 -19.28 49.25 -6.86
N VAL A 278 -18.67 48.62 -7.86
CA VAL A 278 -19.17 47.47 -8.61
C VAL A 278 -18.11 46.39 -8.74
N ARG A 279 -18.55 45.19 -9.12
CA ARG A 279 -17.65 44.10 -9.52
C ARG A 279 -17.19 44.30 -10.96
N SER A 280 -15.88 44.17 -11.20
CA SER A 280 -15.28 44.15 -12.53
C SER A 280 -14.59 42.82 -12.79
N THR A 281 -14.71 42.31 -14.02
CA THR A 281 -13.94 41.15 -14.51
C THR A 281 -12.77 41.58 -15.40
N THR A 282 -12.59 42.89 -15.59
CA THR A 282 -11.61 43.44 -16.53
C THR A 282 -10.29 43.68 -15.81
N GLY A 283 -9.33 42.78 -16.04
CA GLY A 283 -7.96 42.89 -15.52
C GLY A 283 -7.84 42.90 -13.99
N PRO A 284 -8.47 41.95 -13.28
CA PRO A 284 -8.31 41.79 -11.83
C PRO A 284 -6.85 41.46 -11.48
N HIS A 285 -6.45 41.69 -10.23
CA HIS A 285 -5.15 41.22 -9.74
C HIS A 285 -5.19 39.70 -9.54
N SER A 286 -6.21 39.21 -8.83
CA SER A 286 -6.49 37.77 -8.69
C SER A 286 -7.73 37.41 -9.49
N SER A 287 -7.60 36.51 -10.48
CA SER A 287 -8.74 36.07 -11.29
C SER A 287 -9.80 35.35 -10.44
N PRO A 288 -11.10 35.48 -10.76
CA PRO A 288 -11.70 36.16 -11.92
C PRO A 288 -12.16 37.63 -11.79
N ALA A 289 -12.13 38.32 -10.65
CA ALA A 289 -12.73 39.66 -10.54
C ALA A 289 -12.13 40.56 -9.43
N SER A 290 -12.42 41.86 -9.50
CA SER A 290 -12.01 42.88 -8.53
C SER A 290 -13.15 43.88 -8.26
N ALA A 291 -13.00 44.75 -7.26
CA ALA A 291 -13.88 45.90 -7.06
C ALA A 291 -13.44 47.08 -7.94
N LEU A 292 -14.40 47.88 -8.42
CA LEU A 292 -14.18 49.03 -9.30
C LEU A 292 -15.18 50.15 -8.96
N ILE A 293 -14.73 51.40 -9.01
CA ILE A 293 -15.59 52.58 -9.06
C ILE A 293 -15.15 53.46 -10.25
N ILE A 294 -16.11 54.06 -10.98
CA ILE A 294 -15.88 54.77 -12.25
C ILE A 294 -16.55 56.15 -12.22
N ASN A 295 -15.83 57.20 -12.62
CA ASN A 295 -16.33 58.54 -12.99
C ASN A 295 -17.45 59.13 -12.11
N ASP A 296 -17.21 59.27 -10.81
CA ASP A 296 -18.09 59.99 -9.86
C ASP A 296 -17.79 61.51 -9.82
N CYS A 297 -17.35 62.09 -10.94
CA CYS A 297 -17.04 63.52 -11.02
C CYS A 297 -18.32 64.36 -11.11
N ASN A 298 -18.67 65.05 -10.02
CA ASN A 298 -19.56 66.21 -10.08
C ASN A 298 -18.83 67.46 -9.59
N ILE A 299 -18.30 68.23 -10.54
CA ILE A 299 -17.52 69.45 -10.31
C ILE A 299 -18.36 70.52 -9.58
N SER A 300 -19.70 70.46 -9.66
CA SER A 300 -20.60 71.43 -9.02
C SER A 300 -20.92 71.15 -7.54
N THR A 301 -20.71 69.92 -7.05
CA THR A 301 -21.01 69.52 -5.67
C THR A 301 -19.81 68.93 -4.91
N GLY A 302 -18.62 68.90 -5.52
CA GLY A 302 -17.44 68.22 -4.97
C GLY A 302 -17.62 66.71 -4.93
N GLY A 303 -17.98 66.11 -6.08
CA GLY A 303 -18.32 64.69 -6.27
C GLY A 303 -17.33 63.68 -5.69
N GLY A 304 -17.70 62.38 -5.70
CA GLY A 304 -16.73 61.33 -5.49
C GLY A 304 -16.76 60.55 -4.19
N LEU A 305 -17.59 60.92 -3.19
CA LEU A 305 -17.40 60.53 -1.77
C LEU A 305 -17.88 59.12 -1.41
N ASP A 306 -17.72 58.15 -2.30
CA ASP A 306 -18.29 56.82 -2.16
C ASP A 306 -17.42 55.87 -1.33
N TRP A 307 -18.09 54.96 -0.63
CA TRP A 307 -17.44 54.04 0.30
C TRP A 307 -17.65 52.59 -0.07
N LEU A 308 -16.60 51.80 0.06
CA LEU A 308 -16.72 50.35 0.18
C LEU A 308 -16.32 49.95 1.60
N ILE A 309 -17.28 49.43 2.36
CA ILE A 309 -17.13 49.13 3.79
C ILE A 309 -17.12 47.62 3.99
N SER A 310 -16.09 47.11 4.67
CA SER A 310 -15.96 45.71 5.06
C SER A 310 -16.97 45.30 6.15
N PRO A 311 -17.22 43.99 6.35
CA PRO A 311 -17.83 43.49 7.58
C PRO A 311 -16.96 43.79 8.80
N GLN A 312 -17.47 43.49 10.00
CA GLN A 312 -16.71 43.68 11.23
C GLN A 312 -15.52 42.70 11.30
N ILE A 313 -14.33 43.22 11.60
CA ILE A 313 -13.06 42.47 11.67
C ILE A 313 -12.46 42.69 13.06
N HIS A 314 -12.06 41.61 13.74
CA HIS A 314 -11.28 41.71 14.98
C HIS A 314 -9.82 41.98 14.66
N ILE A 315 -9.23 43.01 15.25
CA ILE A 315 -7.82 43.37 15.06
C ILE A 315 -6.97 42.82 16.20
N ASN A 316 -6.01 41.96 15.87
CA ASN A 316 -5.00 41.47 16.80
C ASN A 316 -3.76 42.36 16.80
N SER A 317 -2.94 42.22 17.84
CA SER A 317 -1.60 42.82 17.85
C SER A 317 -0.76 42.23 16.70
N GLY A 318 -0.15 43.09 15.89
CA GLY A 318 0.65 42.69 14.73
C GLY A 318 -0.12 42.64 13.40
N ASP A 319 -1.43 42.91 13.40
CA ASP A 319 -2.23 42.87 12.18
C ASP A 319 -1.88 44.01 11.22
N THR A 320 -1.78 43.66 9.94
CA THR A 320 -1.55 44.59 8.83
C THR A 320 -2.69 44.45 7.83
N LEU A 321 -3.30 45.57 7.46
CA LEU A 321 -4.19 45.62 6.29
C LEU A 321 -3.32 45.67 5.03
N SER A 322 -3.54 44.74 4.10
CA SER A 322 -2.94 44.70 2.78
C SER A 322 -4.03 44.72 1.71
N PHE A 323 -3.84 45.46 0.63
CA PHE A 323 -4.73 45.43 -0.53
C PHE A 323 -4.01 45.90 -1.78
N TRP A 324 -4.49 45.48 -2.95
CA TRP A 324 -4.00 45.93 -4.24
C TRP A 324 -4.90 47.01 -4.81
N MET A 325 -4.28 48.04 -5.40
CA MET A 325 -5.00 49.13 -6.06
C MET A 325 -4.29 49.52 -7.36
N LYS A 326 -5.06 49.93 -8.37
CA LYS A 326 -4.58 50.66 -9.54
C LYS A 326 -5.62 51.69 -9.98
N PRO A 327 -5.22 52.79 -10.62
CA PRO A 327 -6.17 53.71 -11.23
C PRO A 327 -6.73 53.10 -12.52
N LEU A 328 -7.97 53.44 -12.88
CA LEU A 328 -8.56 53.03 -14.15
C LEU A 328 -7.97 53.83 -15.32
N LEU A 329 -7.67 55.13 -15.13
CA LEU A 329 -6.97 56.00 -16.09
C LEU A 329 -5.76 56.70 -15.44
N THR A 330 -4.72 56.97 -16.23
CA THR A 330 -3.48 57.63 -15.76
C THR A 330 -3.45 59.11 -16.17
N GLY A 331 -2.86 59.98 -15.34
CA GLY A 331 -2.70 61.40 -15.64
C GLY A 331 -3.71 62.32 -14.95
N PHE A 332 -4.59 61.73 -14.13
CA PHE A 332 -5.59 62.40 -13.33
C PHE A 332 -5.47 61.95 -11.87
N THR A 333 -5.85 62.81 -10.92
CA THR A 333 -5.56 62.59 -9.50
C THR A 333 -6.82 62.52 -8.66
N ASP A 334 -7.30 61.30 -8.43
CA ASP A 334 -8.31 61.00 -7.40
C ASP A 334 -7.64 60.76 -6.04
N SER A 335 -8.45 60.49 -5.01
CA SER A 335 -7.92 60.07 -3.71
C SER A 335 -8.64 58.86 -3.13
N LEU A 336 -7.88 58.04 -2.40
CA LEU A 336 -8.41 56.96 -1.59
C LEU A 336 -8.01 57.19 -0.13
N CYS A 337 -8.99 57.30 0.74
CA CYS A 337 -8.81 57.39 2.18
C CYS A 337 -9.32 56.10 2.84
N VAL A 338 -8.44 55.35 3.50
CA VAL A 338 -8.86 54.22 4.31
C VAL A 338 -9.13 54.71 5.72
N ARG A 339 -10.36 54.52 6.17
CA ARG A 339 -10.83 54.91 7.50
C ARG A 339 -11.40 53.73 8.25
N VAL A 340 -11.44 53.84 9.56
CA VAL A 340 -11.88 52.77 10.46
C VAL A 340 -12.94 53.29 11.43
N SER A 341 -13.96 52.48 11.67
CA SER A 341 -14.95 52.68 12.73
C SER A 341 -14.94 51.51 13.71
N ALA A 342 -15.01 51.78 15.01
CA ALA A 342 -15.07 50.76 16.06
C ALA A 342 -16.50 50.48 16.56
N SER A 343 -17.50 51.28 16.16
CA SER A 343 -18.86 51.21 16.70
C SER A 343 -19.85 50.60 15.72
N ASP A 344 -19.90 51.11 14.50
CA ASP A 344 -20.96 50.81 13.53
C ASP A 344 -20.50 51.18 12.12
N THR A 345 -21.43 51.07 11.17
CA THR A 345 -21.16 51.35 9.76
C THR A 345 -21.64 52.74 9.32
N ALA A 346 -22.17 53.60 10.19
CA ALA A 346 -22.56 54.96 9.80
C ALA A 346 -21.32 55.77 9.38
N LEU A 347 -21.42 56.55 8.30
CA LEU A 347 -20.26 57.24 7.71
C LEU A 347 -19.60 58.23 8.69
N SER A 348 -20.38 58.83 9.60
CA SER A 348 -19.89 59.69 10.68
C SER A 348 -18.98 58.97 11.68
N SER A 349 -19.11 57.65 11.81
CA SER A 349 -18.39 56.83 12.78
C SER A 349 -16.98 56.43 12.30
N PHE A 350 -16.64 56.68 11.03
CA PHE A 350 -15.32 56.43 10.43
C PHE A 350 -14.34 57.59 10.69
N THR A 351 -14.05 57.82 11.97
CA THR A 351 -13.25 58.95 12.44
C THR A 351 -11.74 58.70 12.34
N THR A 352 -11.29 57.45 12.49
CA THR A 352 -9.86 57.10 12.45
C THR A 352 -9.39 56.92 11.01
N ARG A 353 -8.36 57.65 10.58
CA ARG A 353 -7.73 57.50 9.26
C ARG A 353 -6.45 56.69 9.38
N VAL A 354 -6.36 55.57 8.67
CA VAL A 354 -5.18 54.69 8.68
C VAL A 354 -4.33 54.85 7.42
N LEU A 355 -4.92 55.23 6.29
CA LEU A 355 -4.18 55.51 5.05
C LEU A 355 -4.86 56.65 4.27
N TYR A 356 -4.05 57.46 3.59
CA TYR A 356 -4.51 58.49 2.66
C TYR A 356 -3.61 58.50 1.43
N LEU A 357 -4.21 58.28 0.26
CA LEU A 357 -3.55 58.28 -1.03
C LEU A 357 -4.14 59.42 -1.86
N ALA A 358 -3.31 60.33 -2.34
CA ALA A 358 -3.67 61.43 -3.25
C ALA A 358 -2.42 61.86 -4.05
N ASP A 359 -2.56 62.84 -4.96
CA ASP A 359 -1.41 63.41 -5.66
C ASP A 359 -0.31 63.88 -4.68
N GLY A 360 0.94 63.53 -4.97
CA GLY A 360 2.07 63.76 -4.07
C GLY A 360 2.05 62.96 -2.75
N ALA A 361 1.05 62.10 -2.53
CA ALA A 361 0.83 61.32 -1.31
C ALA A 361 0.68 59.81 -1.60
N GLY A 362 1.53 59.26 -2.48
CA GLY A 362 1.63 57.81 -2.70
C GLY A 362 0.51 57.20 -3.56
N TYR A 363 -0.29 58.03 -4.23
CA TYR A 363 -1.25 57.57 -5.24
C TYR A 363 -0.51 56.99 -6.46
N PRO A 364 -0.96 55.86 -7.03
CA PRO A 364 -0.24 55.17 -8.07
C PRO A 364 -0.21 55.98 -9.38
N ALA A 365 0.99 56.22 -9.92
CA ALA A 365 1.18 57.00 -11.16
C ALA A 365 1.02 56.20 -12.46
N SER A 366 0.69 54.90 -12.38
CA SER A 366 0.56 54.02 -13.53
C SER A 366 -0.62 53.05 -13.37
N SER A 367 -1.10 52.48 -14.46
CA SER A 367 -2.17 51.45 -14.47
C SER A 367 -1.69 50.07 -14.00
N VAL A 368 -0.55 49.98 -13.31
CA VAL A 368 -0.01 48.74 -12.73
C VAL A 368 -0.52 48.60 -11.30
N TRP A 369 -0.93 47.38 -10.94
CA TRP A 369 -1.33 47.05 -9.58
C TRP A 369 -0.23 47.34 -8.58
N THR A 370 -0.56 48.13 -7.55
CA THR A 370 0.33 48.50 -6.45
C THR A 370 -0.24 47.94 -5.14
N ASN A 371 0.61 47.25 -4.36
CA ASN A 371 0.22 46.70 -3.07
C ASN A 371 0.45 47.73 -1.95
N TYR A 372 -0.61 48.07 -1.23
CA TYR A 372 -0.58 48.95 -0.07
C TYR A 372 -0.68 48.15 1.22
N LYS A 373 0.20 48.46 2.17
CA LYS A 373 0.24 47.83 3.49
C LYS A 373 0.22 48.88 4.59
N VAL A 374 -0.68 48.72 5.56
CA VAL A 374 -0.78 49.61 6.72
C VAL A 374 -0.92 48.81 8.01
N SER A 375 -0.10 49.14 9.01
CA SER A 375 -0.21 48.53 10.34
C SER A 375 -1.49 48.98 11.03
N LEU A 376 -2.22 48.03 11.62
CA LEU A 376 -3.42 48.29 12.42
C LEU A 376 -3.15 48.18 13.93
N ASN A 377 -1.87 48.18 14.36
CA ASN A 377 -1.49 47.95 15.76
C ASN A 377 -2.12 48.93 16.75
N SER A 378 -2.40 50.18 16.34
CA SER A 378 -3.08 51.16 17.20
C SER A 378 -4.54 50.80 17.51
N LEU A 379 -5.09 49.78 16.83
CA LEU A 379 -6.45 49.28 16.95
C LEU A 379 -6.49 47.87 17.55
N ALA A 380 -5.35 47.32 17.99
CA ALA A 380 -5.26 45.98 18.54
C ALA A 380 -6.25 45.75 19.72
N GLY A 381 -6.93 44.61 19.69
CA GLY A 381 -7.99 44.22 20.63
C GLY A 381 -9.39 44.73 20.28
N GLN A 382 -9.56 45.53 19.23
CA GLN A 382 -10.86 46.10 18.85
C GLN A 382 -11.52 45.33 17.70
N ASN A 383 -12.86 45.30 17.69
CA ASN A 383 -13.64 44.89 16.53
C ASN A 383 -13.98 46.13 15.70
N VAL A 384 -13.55 46.17 14.44
CA VAL A 384 -13.64 47.38 13.62
C VAL A 384 -14.21 47.10 12.23
N TYR A 385 -14.78 48.13 11.62
CA TYR A 385 -15.11 48.17 10.19
C TYR A 385 -14.07 49.00 9.46
N ILE A 386 -13.56 48.50 8.35
CA ILE A 386 -12.63 49.22 7.46
C ILE A 386 -13.41 49.75 6.25
N GLY A 387 -13.32 51.05 6.01
CA GLY A 387 -13.98 51.75 4.92
C GLY A 387 -12.97 52.33 3.94
N PHE A 388 -13.11 51.97 2.67
CA PHE A 388 -12.37 52.52 1.54
C PHE A 388 -13.18 53.68 0.97
N LYS A 389 -12.84 54.90 1.37
CA LYS A 389 -13.48 56.12 0.91
C LYS A 389 -12.76 56.62 -0.33
N HIS A 390 -13.39 56.48 -1.49
CA HIS A 390 -12.96 57.16 -2.69
C HIS A 390 -13.35 58.64 -2.62
N GLN A 391 -12.57 59.50 -3.27
CA GLN A 391 -12.97 60.86 -3.60
C GLN A 391 -12.44 61.16 -4.99
N ASP A 392 -13.38 61.16 -5.94
CA ASP A 392 -13.19 61.53 -7.34
C ASP A 392 -13.01 63.06 -7.46
N MET A 393 -11.86 63.49 -7.97
CA MET A 393 -11.56 64.90 -8.21
C MET A 393 -11.52 65.24 -9.70
N CYS A 394 -11.39 64.25 -10.60
CA CYS A 394 -11.10 64.47 -12.02
C CYS A 394 -11.86 63.54 -12.99
N GLY A 395 -12.49 62.47 -12.51
CA GLY A 395 -13.42 61.61 -13.24
C GLY A 395 -12.85 60.28 -13.72
N ASP A 396 -11.95 59.62 -12.98
CA ASP A 396 -11.08 58.57 -13.56
C ASP A 396 -11.13 57.21 -12.87
N GLY A 397 -11.57 57.11 -11.61
CA GLY A 397 -11.95 55.85 -10.97
C GLY A 397 -10.80 54.92 -10.58
N ILE A 398 -11.08 53.97 -9.68
CA ILE A 398 -10.06 53.06 -9.11
C ILE A 398 -10.52 51.62 -9.07
N PHE A 399 -9.55 50.71 -9.25
CA PHE A 399 -9.70 49.30 -8.95
C PHE A 399 -9.13 48.98 -7.56
N LEU A 400 -9.81 48.10 -6.83
CA LEU A 400 -9.40 47.56 -5.54
C LEU A 400 -9.51 46.03 -5.57
N ASP A 401 -8.49 45.32 -5.08
CA ASP A 401 -8.46 43.86 -5.09
C ASP A 401 -7.67 43.27 -3.91
N ASP A 402 -7.89 41.99 -3.62
CA ASP A 402 -7.15 41.19 -2.64
C ASP A 402 -6.96 41.88 -1.27
N VAL A 403 -8.07 42.37 -0.69
CA VAL A 403 -8.09 42.99 0.63
C VAL A 403 -7.90 41.92 1.69
N SER A 404 -6.93 42.10 2.56
CA SER A 404 -6.66 41.17 3.65
C SER A 404 -6.21 41.86 4.93
N VAL A 405 -6.61 41.29 6.07
CA VAL A 405 -6.05 41.61 7.39
C VAL A 405 -5.40 40.32 7.90
N ILE A 406 -4.07 40.33 7.92
CA ILE A 406 -3.27 39.17 8.30
C ILE A 406 -2.35 39.60 9.44
N SER A 407 -2.27 38.78 10.48
CA SER A 407 -1.28 38.94 11.54
C SER A 407 0.12 38.73 10.97
N GLN A 408 1.03 39.68 11.18
CA GLN A 408 2.46 39.48 10.88
C GLN A 408 3.17 38.55 11.88
N THR A 409 2.45 37.85 12.76
CA THR A 409 3.08 36.73 13.46
C THR A 409 3.49 35.69 12.41
N VAL A 410 4.82 35.47 12.34
CA VAL A 410 5.45 34.44 11.53
C VAL A 410 4.63 33.17 11.70
N GLN A 411 4.14 32.59 10.58
CA GLN A 411 3.57 31.25 10.63
C GLN A 411 4.56 30.36 11.37
N SER A 412 4.20 29.92 12.57
CA SER A 412 5.11 29.11 13.37
C SER A 412 5.29 27.79 12.64
N LEU A 413 6.53 27.57 12.20
CA LEU A 413 6.92 26.39 11.46
C LEU A 413 6.72 25.19 12.36
N LYS A 414 5.89 24.24 11.90
CA LYS A 414 5.72 22.95 12.53
C LYS A 414 6.44 21.90 11.69
N LEU A 415 7.48 21.31 12.25
CA LEU A 415 8.28 20.28 11.62
C LEU A 415 7.89 18.92 12.16
N TYR A 416 7.85 17.94 11.28
CA TYR A 416 7.60 16.54 11.60
C TYR A 416 8.83 15.74 11.18
N VAL A 417 9.33 14.86 12.04
CA VAL A 417 10.28 13.81 11.67
C VAL A 417 9.61 12.45 11.72
N ILE A 418 10.02 11.58 10.81
CA ILE A 418 9.56 10.20 10.70
C ILE A 418 10.77 9.29 10.82
N GLY A 419 10.77 8.35 11.75
CA GLY A 419 11.88 7.45 12.06
C GLY A 419 11.68 6.03 11.55
N ASP A 420 12.02 5.07 12.41
CA ASP A 420 11.71 3.65 12.24
C ASP A 420 10.20 3.49 12.03
N PRO A 421 9.74 2.36 11.45
CA PRO A 421 8.33 2.21 11.14
C PRO A 421 7.47 2.57 12.36
N ASN A 422 6.55 3.53 12.18
CA ASN A 422 5.54 4.06 13.12
C ASN A 422 5.98 5.16 14.11
N ASP A 423 7.21 5.66 14.01
CA ASP A 423 7.67 6.74 14.87
C ASP A 423 7.58 8.09 14.15
N ILE A 424 6.61 8.93 14.54
CA ILE A 424 6.52 10.33 14.12
C ILE A 424 6.69 11.21 15.34
N ALA A 425 7.48 12.26 15.24
CA ALA A 425 7.53 13.33 16.22
C ALA A 425 7.38 14.68 15.53
N PHE A 426 6.88 15.69 16.24
CA PHE A 426 6.83 17.04 15.73
C PHE A 426 7.45 18.05 16.71
N THR A 427 7.86 19.19 16.18
CA THR A 427 8.37 20.35 16.91
C THR A 427 7.77 21.62 16.33
N THR A 428 7.59 22.65 17.17
CA THR A 428 7.17 24.00 16.76
C THR A 428 8.23 25.06 17.09
N ASN A 429 9.40 24.63 17.56
CA ASN A 429 10.50 25.50 18.01
C ASN A 429 11.83 25.05 17.41
N LEU A 430 11.83 24.78 16.10
CA LEU A 430 13.04 24.43 15.32
C LEU A 430 13.86 23.26 15.92
N GLY A 431 13.18 22.29 16.51
CA GLY A 431 13.81 21.08 17.03
C GLY A 431 14.37 21.20 18.45
N ASP A 432 14.15 22.32 19.16
CA ASP A 432 14.53 22.43 20.57
C ASP A 432 13.73 21.47 21.46
N ASN A 433 12.44 21.26 21.15
CA ASN A 433 11.58 20.30 21.83
C ASN A 433 10.77 19.46 20.83
N TRP A 434 10.70 18.15 21.08
CA TRP A 434 9.98 17.19 20.24
C TRP A 434 8.83 16.53 21.00
N THR A 435 7.66 16.47 20.37
CA THR A 435 6.49 15.73 20.83
C THR A 435 6.26 14.53 19.92
N LYS A 436 6.37 13.31 20.47
CA LYS A 436 6.07 12.08 19.74
C LYS A 436 4.56 11.97 19.50
N ILE A 437 4.19 11.62 18.27
CA ILE A 437 2.81 11.31 17.88
C ILE A 437 2.63 9.80 17.99
N SER A 438 1.80 9.36 18.93
CA SER A 438 1.41 7.96 19.03
C SER A 438 0.41 7.64 17.91
N ILE A 439 0.85 6.89 16.92
CA ILE A 439 -0.05 6.41 15.88
C ILE A 439 -0.58 5.03 16.28
N LEU A 440 -1.88 4.94 16.55
CA LEU A 440 -2.60 3.66 16.66
C LEU A 440 -2.86 3.15 15.24
N GLU A 441 -1.89 2.49 14.60
CA GLU A 441 -1.99 2.13 13.17
C GLU A 441 -2.66 0.75 12.91
N PRO A 442 -3.72 0.70 12.06
CA PRO A 442 -4.39 -0.53 11.60
C PRO A 442 -3.79 -1.22 10.35
N PHE A 443 -2.64 -0.76 9.82
CA PHE A 443 -2.20 -1.13 8.44
C PHE A 443 -0.72 -1.48 8.28
N GLN A 444 -0.10 -2.07 9.30
CA GLN A 444 1.26 -2.56 9.11
C GLN A 444 1.30 -3.74 8.12
N LYS A 445 2.13 -3.57 7.09
CA LYS A 445 2.58 -4.65 6.19
C LYS A 445 3.71 -5.39 6.90
N TYR A 446 3.36 -6.46 7.61
CA TYR A 446 4.36 -7.22 8.34
C TYR A 446 5.15 -8.15 7.42
N SER A 447 6.42 -8.32 7.75
CA SER A 447 7.33 -9.34 7.21
C SER A 447 7.01 -10.77 7.67
N SER A 448 5.82 -10.99 8.25
CA SER A 448 5.47 -12.21 8.96
C SER A 448 4.57 -13.11 8.10
N ASN A 449 4.60 -14.42 8.36
CA ASN A 449 3.82 -15.42 7.62
C ASN A 449 2.43 -15.60 8.25
N TRP A 450 1.39 -15.75 7.41
CA TRP A 450 0.08 -16.23 7.86
C TRP A 450 0.08 -17.75 7.94
N ASN A 451 -0.54 -18.32 8.98
CA ASN A 451 -0.59 -19.77 9.20
C ASN A 451 -1.97 -20.36 8.92
N SER A 452 -3.04 -19.70 9.36
CA SER A 452 -4.41 -20.19 9.22
C SER A 452 -5.38 -19.08 8.82
N MET A 453 -6.51 -19.49 8.22
CA MET A 453 -7.60 -18.62 7.80
C MET A 453 -8.94 -19.34 8.00
N SER A 454 -9.89 -18.64 8.61
CA SER A 454 -11.26 -19.12 8.82
C SER A 454 -12.27 -18.04 8.46
N MET A 455 -13.37 -18.44 7.82
CA MET A 455 -14.37 -17.51 7.30
C MET A 455 -15.76 -18.09 7.43
N VAL A 456 -16.67 -17.31 8.04
CA VAL A 456 -18.07 -17.68 8.20
C VAL A 456 -18.95 -16.44 7.99
N GLY A 457 -19.87 -16.53 7.03
CA GLY A 457 -20.68 -15.37 6.63
C GLY A 457 -19.81 -14.20 6.21
N SER A 458 -20.00 -13.04 6.85
CA SER A 458 -19.23 -11.83 6.57
C SER A 458 -17.94 -11.69 7.40
N ILE A 459 -17.72 -12.56 8.41
CA ILE A 459 -16.60 -12.49 9.36
C ILE A 459 -15.48 -13.43 8.95
N TRP A 460 -14.36 -12.84 8.58
CA TRP A 460 -13.20 -13.53 8.03
C TRP A 460 -12.01 -13.16 8.88
N ALA A 461 -11.26 -14.15 9.36
CA ALA A 461 -10.12 -13.93 10.22
C ALA A 461 -8.93 -14.78 9.80
N MET A 462 -7.75 -14.21 10.05
CA MET A 462 -6.46 -14.80 9.78
C MET A 462 -5.52 -14.55 10.95
N CYS A 463 -4.64 -15.50 11.20
CA CYS A 463 -3.63 -15.42 12.25
C CYS A 463 -2.27 -15.92 11.74
N GLY A 464 -1.21 -15.44 12.36
CA GLY A 464 0.14 -15.75 11.94
C GLY A 464 1.20 -15.36 12.96
N TYR A 465 2.39 -15.10 12.46
CA TYR A 465 3.56 -14.73 13.26
C TYR A 465 3.41 -13.33 13.87
N ASP A 466 4.18 -13.05 14.92
CA ASP A 466 4.30 -11.77 15.63
C ASP A 466 2.98 -11.20 16.19
N GLY A 467 2.03 -12.06 16.52
CA GLY A 467 0.74 -11.68 17.12
C GLY A 467 -0.20 -10.90 16.21
N ILE A 468 -0.02 -11.04 14.90
CA ILE A 468 -0.75 -10.27 13.89
C ILE A 468 -2.02 -11.01 13.49
N PHE A 469 -3.10 -10.25 13.32
CA PHE A 469 -4.40 -10.69 12.86
C PHE A 469 -4.88 -9.83 11.71
N ASN A 470 -5.51 -10.46 10.73
CA ASN A 470 -6.24 -9.78 9.68
C ASN A 470 -7.70 -10.18 9.75
N VAL A 471 -8.58 -9.18 9.81
CA VAL A 471 -10.02 -9.42 9.95
C VAL A 471 -10.81 -8.62 8.94
N SER A 472 -11.86 -9.23 8.42
CA SER A 472 -12.86 -8.57 7.59
C SER A 472 -14.24 -8.91 8.10
N THR A 473 -15.12 -7.91 8.15
CA THR A 473 -16.52 -8.06 8.56
C THR A 473 -17.49 -7.87 7.39
N ASN A 474 -16.97 -7.79 6.16
CA ASN A 474 -17.72 -7.48 4.95
C ASN A 474 -17.35 -8.39 3.77
N ASN A 475 -17.17 -9.69 4.01
CA ASN A 475 -16.85 -10.67 2.97
C ASN A 475 -15.49 -10.43 2.28
N GLY A 476 -14.50 -9.97 3.04
CA GLY A 476 -13.13 -9.76 2.57
C GLY A 476 -12.97 -8.60 1.60
N THR A 477 -13.93 -7.68 1.54
CA THR A 477 -13.79 -6.47 0.71
C THR A 477 -12.90 -5.45 1.41
N ASN A 478 -13.04 -5.28 2.73
CA ASN A 478 -12.14 -4.48 3.54
C ASN A 478 -11.49 -5.36 4.61
N TRP A 479 -10.18 -5.21 4.76
CA TRP A 479 -9.41 -5.86 5.81
C TRP A 479 -8.90 -4.81 6.78
N THR A 480 -8.97 -5.13 8.07
CA THR A 480 -8.30 -4.38 9.12
C THR A 480 -7.23 -5.26 9.71
N THR A 481 -5.98 -4.78 9.72
CA THR A 481 -4.92 -5.43 10.45
C THR A 481 -4.98 -5.01 11.90
N LYS A 482 -4.89 -6.00 12.77
CA LYS A 482 -4.77 -5.82 14.20
C LYS A 482 -3.45 -6.45 14.60
N ASN A 483 -2.68 -5.71 15.38
CA ASN A 483 -1.54 -6.28 16.04
C ASN A 483 -1.77 -6.20 17.53
N ASN A 484 -2.00 -7.37 18.13
CA ASN A 484 -1.93 -7.52 19.57
C ASN A 484 -0.50 -7.95 19.85
N ARG A 485 0.46 -7.00 19.74
CA ARG A 485 1.91 -7.22 19.91
C ARG A 485 2.20 -7.74 21.30
N LEU A 486 1.97 -9.03 21.49
CA LEU A 486 2.47 -9.83 22.57
C LEU A 486 3.76 -10.39 21.95
N VAL A 487 4.90 -9.81 22.34
CA VAL A 487 6.18 -9.90 21.60
C VAL A 487 6.55 -11.36 21.31
N GLY A 488 6.64 -11.73 20.02
CA GLY A 488 7.11 -13.05 19.57
C GLY A 488 6.08 -14.19 19.52
N SER A 489 4.79 -13.92 19.74
CA SER A 489 3.76 -14.97 19.68
C SER A 489 3.45 -15.40 18.24
N ILE A 490 3.32 -16.71 18.00
CA ILE A 490 2.92 -17.30 16.73
C ILE A 490 1.54 -17.92 16.91
N PHE A 491 0.57 -17.51 16.10
CA PHE A 491 -0.74 -18.17 16.06
C PHE A 491 -0.77 -19.19 14.93
N TYR A 492 -1.12 -20.43 15.26
CA TYR A 492 -1.09 -21.57 14.35
C TYR A 492 -2.46 -21.84 13.73
N ASP A 493 -3.53 -21.58 14.46
CA ASP A 493 -4.89 -21.84 13.98
C ASP A 493 -5.88 -20.74 14.40
N VAL A 494 -6.92 -20.55 13.57
CA VAL A 494 -7.97 -19.54 13.78
C VAL A 494 -9.32 -20.13 13.40
N TRP A 495 -10.34 -19.80 14.18
CA TRP A 495 -11.70 -20.27 13.94
C TRP A 495 -12.70 -19.11 14.04
N CYS A 496 -13.62 -19.03 13.09
CA CYS A 496 -14.76 -18.10 13.11
C CYS A 496 -16.07 -18.87 13.24
N PHE A 497 -17.07 -18.32 13.92
CA PHE A 497 -18.40 -18.92 14.03
C PHE A 497 -19.52 -17.96 13.61
N ASN A 498 -20.60 -18.49 13.03
CA ASN A 498 -21.70 -17.65 12.52
C ASN A 498 -22.52 -17.01 13.65
N GLY A 499 -23.21 -15.91 13.35
CA GLY A 499 -24.30 -15.37 14.17
C GLY A 499 -23.93 -14.22 15.10
N ASN A 500 -22.70 -14.15 15.63
CA ASN A 500 -22.37 -13.21 16.73
C ASN A 500 -20.99 -12.52 16.63
N GLY A 501 -20.25 -12.60 15.50
CA GLY A 501 -18.93 -11.94 15.44
C GLY A 501 -17.82 -12.70 16.17
N LYS A 502 -17.98 -13.98 16.50
CA LYS A 502 -16.99 -14.65 17.34
C LYS A 502 -15.80 -15.19 16.54
N VAL A 503 -14.59 -14.88 16.99
CA VAL A 503 -13.32 -15.35 16.41
C VAL A 503 -12.41 -15.83 17.54
N TRP A 504 -11.78 -16.98 17.35
CA TRP A 504 -10.77 -17.53 18.26
C TRP A 504 -9.49 -17.79 17.51
N ALA A 505 -8.35 -17.56 18.16
CA ALA A 505 -7.05 -17.93 17.63
C ALA A 505 -6.19 -18.56 18.71
N VAL A 506 -5.40 -19.56 18.32
CA VAL A 506 -4.55 -20.32 19.23
C VAL A 506 -3.10 -20.34 18.76
N GLY A 507 -2.17 -20.31 19.70
CA GLY A 507 -0.77 -20.07 19.39
C GLY A 507 0.21 -20.42 20.50
N SER A 508 1.44 -19.94 20.32
CA SER A 508 2.54 -20.06 21.26
C SER A 508 2.53 -18.94 22.29
N GLN A 509 3.04 -19.27 23.47
CA GLN A 509 3.32 -18.28 24.51
C GLN A 509 4.54 -17.43 24.15
N SER A 510 4.49 -16.12 24.43
CA SER A 510 5.67 -15.23 24.38
C SER A 510 6.59 -15.37 25.61
N SER A 511 6.04 -15.71 26.78
CA SER A 511 6.78 -15.85 28.04
C SER A 511 6.07 -16.79 29.03
N GLU A 512 6.77 -17.20 30.10
CA GLU A 512 6.17 -18.05 31.13
C GLU A 512 4.94 -17.37 31.76
N ASN A 513 3.77 -18.00 31.61
CA ASN A 513 2.44 -17.53 32.07
C ASN A 513 1.72 -16.52 31.17
N SER A 514 2.13 -16.37 29.91
CA SER A 514 1.43 -15.49 28.97
C SER A 514 0.03 -16.01 28.61
N SER A 515 -0.96 -15.10 28.56
CA SER A 515 -2.35 -15.37 28.14
C SER A 515 -2.57 -15.19 26.62
N ASP A 516 -1.52 -14.85 25.88
CA ASP A 516 -1.52 -14.68 24.43
C ASP A 516 -1.73 -15.98 23.65
N GLN A 517 -1.58 -17.14 24.29
CA GLN A 517 -1.74 -18.45 23.67
C GLN A 517 -3.14 -18.69 23.10
N VAL A 518 -4.15 -17.99 23.64
CA VAL A 518 -5.54 -18.06 23.18
C VAL A 518 -6.12 -16.66 23.14
N LEU A 519 -6.53 -16.21 21.96
CA LEU A 519 -7.25 -14.95 21.79
C LEU A 519 -8.70 -15.20 21.41
N TYR A 520 -9.57 -14.33 21.88
CA TYR A 520 -10.98 -14.32 21.55
C TYR A 520 -11.44 -12.93 21.14
N SER A 521 -12.31 -12.87 20.14
CA SER A 521 -13.04 -11.68 19.74
C SER A 521 -14.52 -11.98 19.71
N SER A 522 -15.34 -11.05 20.19
CA SER A 522 -16.80 -11.09 20.13
C SER A 522 -17.39 -10.16 19.05
N ASN A 523 -16.56 -9.47 18.26
CA ASN A 523 -16.99 -8.39 17.36
C ASN A 523 -16.42 -8.48 15.95
N GLY A 524 -16.32 -9.71 15.44
CA GLY A 524 -15.86 -10.04 14.09
C GLY A 524 -14.35 -9.98 13.94
N GLY A 525 -13.61 -10.12 15.05
CA GLY A 525 -12.16 -9.98 15.06
C GLY A 525 -11.68 -8.52 15.14
N VAL A 526 -12.58 -7.54 15.28
CA VAL A 526 -12.23 -6.10 15.35
C VAL A 526 -11.36 -5.81 16.59
N THR A 527 -11.67 -6.45 17.72
CA THR A 527 -10.82 -6.45 18.91
C THR A 527 -10.66 -7.87 19.43
N PHE A 528 -9.44 -8.24 19.79
CA PHE A 528 -9.15 -9.50 20.46
C PHE A 528 -8.76 -9.25 21.91
N GLN A 529 -9.12 -10.19 22.77
CA GLN A 529 -8.75 -10.23 24.18
C GLN A 529 -8.03 -11.55 24.47
N PRO A 530 -6.88 -11.52 25.15
CA PRO A 530 -6.24 -12.72 25.68
C PRO A 530 -7.18 -13.46 26.63
N GLN A 531 -7.25 -14.78 26.51
CA GLN A 531 -8.08 -15.62 27.35
C GLN A 531 -7.23 -16.34 28.39
N THR A 532 -7.72 -16.40 29.62
CA THR A 532 -7.01 -17.09 30.69
C THR A 532 -7.16 -18.60 30.52
N VAL A 533 -6.01 -19.28 30.41
CA VAL A 533 -5.93 -20.73 30.45
C VAL A 533 -5.20 -21.14 31.72
N SER A 534 -5.97 -21.41 32.78
CA SER A 534 -5.44 -21.63 34.13
C SER A 534 -4.43 -22.78 34.18
N GLY A 535 -3.24 -22.51 34.73
CA GLY A 535 -2.22 -23.52 35.02
C GLY A 535 -1.57 -24.16 33.78
N SER A 536 -1.58 -23.50 32.62
CA SER A 536 -1.01 -24.04 31.38
C SER A 536 0.20 -23.25 30.87
N LYS A 537 1.27 -23.97 30.52
CA LYS A 537 2.47 -23.43 29.83
C LYS A 537 2.60 -23.99 28.40
N SER A 538 1.49 -24.40 27.80
CA SER A 538 1.47 -25.09 26.51
C SER A 538 1.33 -24.14 25.34
N THR A 539 1.94 -24.52 24.21
CA THR A 539 1.62 -23.97 22.89
C THR A 539 0.40 -24.71 22.36
N TYR A 540 -0.60 -24.01 21.81
CA TYR A 540 -1.77 -24.62 21.21
C TYR A 540 -1.71 -24.54 19.68
N GLU A 541 -1.86 -25.69 19.02
CA GLU A 541 -1.64 -25.86 17.57
C GLU A 541 -2.93 -25.89 16.77
N SER A 542 -4.03 -26.34 17.38
CA SER A 542 -5.28 -26.55 16.68
C SER A 542 -6.47 -26.24 17.57
N ILE A 543 -7.50 -25.64 16.98
CA ILE A 543 -8.77 -25.31 17.62
C ILE A 543 -9.92 -25.93 16.84
N CYS A 544 -10.91 -26.46 17.57
CA CYS A 544 -12.15 -26.95 17.00
C CYS A 544 -13.33 -26.43 17.82
N MET A 545 -14.16 -25.56 17.21
CA MET A 545 -15.41 -25.09 17.82
C MET A 545 -16.57 -25.94 17.29
N VAL A 546 -17.31 -26.58 18.20
CA VAL A 546 -18.48 -27.40 17.84
C VAL A 546 -19.74 -26.54 17.73
N ASN A 547 -19.82 -25.50 18.54
CA ASN A 547 -20.84 -24.47 18.47
C ASN A 547 -20.27 -23.14 19.00
N GLU A 548 -21.09 -22.08 19.06
CA GLU A 548 -20.63 -20.75 19.47
C GLU A 548 -20.12 -20.66 20.92
N ASN A 549 -20.47 -21.62 21.77
CA ASN A 549 -20.12 -21.63 23.19
C ASN A 549 -19.11 -22.71 23.53
N THR A 550 -19.12 -23.82 22.78
CA THR A 550 -18.35 -25.02 23.08
C THR A 550 -17.24 -25.25 22.07
N GLY A 551 -16.02 -25.37 22.57
CA GLY A 551 -14.85 -25.63 21.74
C GLY A 551 -13.71 -26.25 22.50
N TYR A 552 -12.74 -26.72 21.74
CA TYR A 552 -11.61 -27.49 22.22
C TYR A 552 -10.32 -27.03 21.55
N ILE A 553 -9.22 -27.05 22.30
CA ILE A 553 -7.88 -26.72 21.81
C ILE A 553 -6.91 -27.81 22.25
N CYS A 554 -5.91 -28.11 21.41
CA CYS A 554 -4.85 -29.05 21.74
C CYS A 554 -3.46 -28.49 21.43
N GLY A 555 -2.44 -29.07 22.06
CA GLY A 555 -1.08 -28.62 21.84
C GLY A 555 0.01 -29.39 22.56
N SER A 556 1.08 -28.68 22.91
CA SER A 556 2.26 -29.24 23.56
C SER A 556 1.96 -29.79 24.95
N TYR A 557 2.80 -30.72 25.40
CA TYR A 557 2.69 -31.40 26.69
C TYR A 557 1.38 -32.19 26.89
N GLY A 558 0.82 -32.75 25.82
CA GLY A 558 -0.45 -33.48 25.85
C GLY A 558 -1.65 -32.62 26.24
N ALA A 559 -1.51 -31.29 26.16
CA ALA A 559 -2.52 -30.38 26.65
C ALA A 559 -3.76 -30.41 25.76
N VAL A 560 -4.90 -30.63 26.41
CA VAL A 560 -6.23 -30.40 25.82
C VAL A 560 -7.00 -29.51 26.77
N ARG A 561 -7.64 -28.48 26.23
CA ARG A 561 -8.57 -27.62 26.98
C ARG A 561 -9.90 -27.58 26.27
N ARG A 562 -10.93 -27.27 27.04
CA ARG A 562 -12.27 -27.04 26.52
C ARG A 562 -12.85 -25.76 27.09
N THR A 563 -13.83 -25.22 26.39
CA THR A 563 -14.66 -24.12 26.85
C THR A 563 -16.12 -24.46 26.64
N PHE A 564 -17.00 -23.94 27.50
CA PHE A 564 -18.47 -23.95 27.33
C PHE A 564 -19.06 -22.53 27.37
N ASN A 565 -18.21 -21.50 27.39
CA ASN A 565 -18.58 -20.09 27.51
C ASN A 565 -17.86 -19.23 26.48
N SER A 566 -17.77 -19.71 25.24
CA SER A 566 -17.16 -18.98 24.12
C SER A 566 -15.69 -18.65 24.33
N GLY A 567 -14.94 -19.45 25.09
CA GLY A 567 -13.52 -19.26 25.33
C GLY A 567 -13.19 -18.24 26.42
N GLN A 568 -14.19 -17.71 27.15
CA GLN A 568 -13.96 -16.83 28.32
C GLN A 568 -13.12 -17.53 29.39
N THR A 569 -13.38 -18.81 29.60
CA THR A 569 -12.53 -19.68 30.42
C THR A 569 -12.26 -20.98 29.69
N TRP A 570 -11.06 -21.50 29.89
CA TRP A 570 -10.61 -22.78 29.37
C TRP A 570 -10.29 -23.72 30.54
N ASP A 571 -11.05 -24.81 30.65
CA ASP A 571 -10.94 -25.74 31.78
C ASP A 571 -9.55 -26.40 31.79
N SER A 572 -8.93 -26.45 32.97
CA SER A 572 -7.73 -27.25 33.21
C SER A 572 -8.12 -28.73 33.37
N LEU A 573 -8.47 -29.39 32.27
CA LEU A 573 -8.74 -30.82 32.29
C LEU A 573 -7.46 -31.59 32.64
N PHE A 574 -7.53 -32.44 33.66
CA PHE A 574 -6.53 -33.48 33.86
C PHE A 574 -6.80 -34.55 32.81
N THR A 575 -6.06 -34.51 31.70
CA THR A 575 -6.21 -35.50 30.65
C THR A 575 -5.44 -36.76 31.07
N SER A 576 -5.96 -37.93 30.72
CA SER A 576 -5.21 -39.19 30.77
C SER A 576 -4.13 -39.28 29.66
N ILE A 577 -3.86 -38.17 28.97
CA ILE A 577 -2.89 -38.07 27.89
C ILE A 577 -1.51 -37.78 28.52
N PRO A 578 -0.48 -38.59 28.23
CA PRO A 578 0.85 -38.37 28.78
C PRO A 578 1.46 -37.02 28.35
N ASN A 579 2.08 -36.32 29.31
CA ASN A 579 2.60 -34.96 29.16
C ASN A 579 3.85 -34.81 28.25
N ASN A 580 4.35 -35.90 27.69
CA ASN A 580 5.42 -35.90 26.71
C ASN A 580 4.88 -35.89 25.27
N ASN A 581 3.56 -35.85 25.06
CA ASN A 581 2.98 -35.80 23.72
C ASN A 581 2.89 -34.38 23.16
N TYR A 582 2.98 -34.27 21.84
CA TYR A 582 2.73 -33.03 21.11
C TYR A 582 1.51 -33.22 20.21
N LEU A 583 0.38 -32.59 20.58
CA LEU A 583 -0.89 -32.74 19.88
C LEU A 583 -1.01 -31.67 18.79
N ASN A 584 -0.97 -32.08 17.52
CA ASN A 584 -0.97 -31.17 16.38
C ASN A 584 -2.35 -31.00 15.72
N LYS A 585 -3.33 -31.83 16.06
CA LYS A 585 -4.69 -31.72 15.51
C LYS A 585 -5.75 -32.18 16.50
N ILE A 586 -6.84 -31.42 16.58
CA ILE A 586 -8.06 -31.76 17.31
C ILE A 586 -9.24 -31.74 16.35
N ASP A 587 -10.13 -32.74 16.46
CA ASP A 587 -11.27 -32.86 15.56
C ASP A 587 -12.49 -33.39 16.33
N PHE A 588 -13.57 -32.60 16.37
CA PHE A 588 -14.82 -32.94 17.02
C PHE A 588 -15.95 -32.95 16.00
N VAL A 589 -16.67 -34.07 15.94
CA VAL A 589 -17.85 -34.24 15.06
C VAL A 589 -19.14 -33.80 15.73
N ASN A 590 -19.15 -33.70 17.06
CA ASN A 590 -20.22 -33.13 17.88
C ASN A 590 -19.70 -32.80 19.29
N ILE A 591 -20.59 -32.38 20.20
CA ILE A 591 -20.19 -31.90 21.54
C ILE A 591 -19.64 -33.00 22.46
N ASN A 592 -19.96 -34.27 22.19
CA ASN A 592 -19.59 -35.39 23.03
C ASN A 592 -18.36 -36.11 22.49
N THR A 593 -18.25 -36.23 21.16
CA THR A 593 -17.30 -37.11 20.49
C THR A 593 -16.23 -36.34 19.73
N GLY A 594 -14.96 -36.59 20.07
CA GLY A 594 -13.82 -35.99 19.42
C GLY A 594 -12.53 -36.78 19.58
N TRP A 595 -11.52 -36.41 18.78
CA TRP A 595 -10.21 -37.03 18.73
C TRP A 595 -9.10 -35.98 18.78
N VAL A 596 -7.96 -36.37 19.37
CA VAL A 596 -6.71 -35.63 19.28
C VAL A 596 -5.62 -36.52 18.71
N PHE A 597 -4.76 -35.92 17.89
CA PHE A 597 -3.71 -36.61 17.15
C PHE A 597 -2.35 -36.03 17.53
N SER A 598 -1.37 -36.92 17.74
CA SER A 598 -0.01 -36.59 18.18
C SER A 598 1.00 -36.80 17.06
N SER A 599 1.89 -35.83 16.89
CA SER A 599 3.04 -35.93 15.99
C SER A 599 4.29 -36.51 16.67
N SER A 600 4.17 -36.91 17.94
CA SER A 600 5.26 -37.52 18.71
C SER A 600 5.18 -39.04 18.76
N THR A 601 6.32 -39.72 18.91
CA THR A 601 6.42 -41.20 18.95
C THR A 601 6.39 -41.75 20.38
N ASN A 602 5.86 -40.99 21.34
CA ASN A 602 5.99 -41.25 22.78
C ASN A 602 4.97 -42.29 23.30
N ALA A 603 5.18 -42.75 24.54
CA ALA A 603 4.31 -43.74 25.18
C ALA A 603 2.87 -43.22 25.35
N GLY A 604 1.88 -44.09 25.11
CA GLY A 604 0.44 -43.76 25.19
C GLY A 604 -0.32 -43.86 23.86
N GLY A 605 0.36 -44.05 22.73
CA GLY A 605 -0.24 -44.10 21.38
C GLY A 605 -0.37 -42.70 20.76
N PRO A 606 -0.64 -42.56 19.45
CA PRO A 606 -0.70 -41.24 18.81
C PRO A 606 -2.11 -40.65 18.71
N ILE A 607 -3.13 -41.34 19.21
CA ILE A 607 -4.53 -40.96 19.07
C ILE A 607 -5.23 -41.17 20.40
N TRP A 608 -6.04 -40.18 20.82
CA TRP A 608 -6.97 -40.34 21.93
C TRP A 608 -8.36 -39.93 21.49
N LYS A 609 -9.37 -40.62 22.02
CA LYS A 609 -10.78 -40.36 21.78
C LYS A 609 -11.47 -39.92 23.07
N THR A 610 -12.41 -39.00 22.96
CA THR A 610 -13.43 -38.76 23.98
C THR A 610 -14.84 -39.04 23.44
N THR A 611 -15.75 -39.45 24.33
CA THR A 611 -17.20 -39.59 24.07
C THR A 611 -18.04 -38.85 25.12
N ASN A 612 -17.38 -38.08 25.99
CA ASN A 612 -17.97 -37.37 27.11
C ASN A 612 -17.44 -35.92 27.20
N SER A 613 -17.38 -35.26 26.04
CA SER A 613 -17.03 -33.84 25.94
C SER A 613 -15.64 -33.50 26.50
N GLY A 614 -14.68 -34.39 26.27
CA GLY A 614 -13.29 -34.21 26.66
C GLY A 614 -12.98 -34.47 28.14
N LEU A 615 -13.95 -34.96 28.93
CA LEU A 615 -13.70 -35.32 30.35
C LEU A 615 -12.70 -36.47 30.48
N ILE A 616 -12.84 -37.50 29.63
CA ILE A 616 -11.97 -38.67 29.62
C ILE A 616 -11.46 -38.85 28.18
N TRP A 617 -10.16 -39.11 28.08
CA TRP A 617 -9.45 -39.37 26.83
C TRP A 617 -8.88 -40.78 26.82
N THR A 618 -9.50 -41.67 26.07
CA THR A 618 -9.06 -43.05 25.95
C THR A 618 -8.04 -43.17 24.82
N ALA A 619 -6.85 -43.66 25.13
CA ALA A 619 -5.83 -43.97 24.14
C ALA A 619 -6.37 -44.97 23.11
N GLN A 620 -6.06 -44.76 21.85
CA GLN A 620 -6.43 -45.64 20.74
C GLN A 620 -5.17 -46.26 20.16
N SER A 621 -5.22 -47.55 19.86
CA SER A 621 -4.08 -48.27 19.30
C SER A 621 -4.12 -48.24 17.76
N LEU A 622 -2.96 -47.98 17.16
CA LEU A 622 -2.74 -48.25 15.74
C LEU A 622 -2.28 -49.68 15.55
N THR A 623 -2.68 -50.27 14.43
CA THR A 623 -2.17 -51.58 13.99
C THR A 623 -0.71 -51.52 13.50
N ASP A 624 -0.22 -50.35 13.08
CA ASP A 624 1.20 -50.14 12.72
C ASP A 624 2.04 -49.85 13.97
N THR A 625 2.96 -50.76 14.28
CA THR A 625 3.86 -50.65 15.45
C THR A 625 5.24 -50.07 15.11
N ALA A 626 5.51 -49.73 13.84
CA ALA A 626 6.76 -49.09 13.43
C ALA A 626 6.90 -47.70 14.05
N SER A 627 8.13 -47.29 14.43
CA SER A 627 8.37 -46.03 15.15
C SER A 627 7.79 -44.79 14.44
N GLY A 628 7.92 -44.70 13.11
CA GLY A 628 7.32 -43.62 12.31
C GLY A 628 5.81 -43.78 12.01
N GLY A 629 5.23 -44.95 12.32
CA GLY A 629 3.79 -45.22 12.23
C GLY A 629 3.04 -44.73 13.48
N LYS A 630 3.77 -44.43 14.54
CA LYS A 630 3.26 -43.93 15.82
C LYS A 630 3.22 -42.39 15.90
N SER A 631 3.25 -41.70 14.76
CA SER A 631 3.17 -40.24 14.70
C SER A 631 2.22 -39.85 13.57
N ILE A 632 1.18 -39.07 13.88
CA ILE A 632 0.15 -38.64 12.94
C ILE A 632 0.47 -37.25 12.39
N SER A 633 0.50 -37.17 11.07
CA SER A 633 0.72 -35.91 10.34
C SER A 633 -0.58 -35.11 10.20
N THR A 634 -1.67 -35.79 9.88
CA THR A 634 -2.96 -35.16 9.61
C THR A 634 -4.08 -36.20 9.74
N ALA A 635 -5.30 -35.73 9.94
CA ALA A 635 -6.49 -36.54 10.12
C ALA A 635 -7.75 -35.82 9.63
N ASP A 636 -8.81 -36.56 9.35
CA ASP A 636 -10.12 -36.03 8.99
C ASP A 636 -11.20 -37.02 9.47
N MET A 637 -11.97 -36.59 10.47
CA MET A 637 -13.06 -37.36 11.05
C MET A 637 -14.38 -36.98 10.40
N ILE A 638 -14.99 -37.93 9.69
CA ILE A 638 -16.21 -37.68 8.92
C ILE A 638 -17.45 -37.70 9.82
N ASN A 639 -17.48 -38.64 10.76
CA ASN A 639 -18.55 -38.79 11.75
C ASN A 639 -18.06 -39.59 12.97
N GLU A 640 -18.97 -39.92 13.89
CA GLU A 640 -18.66 -40.65 15.13
C GLU A 640 -17.97 -42.00 14.93
N ASN A 641 -18.17 -42.62 13.77
CA ASN A 641 -17.72 -43.97 13.46
C ASN A 641 -16.60 -44.00 12.42
N LEU A 642 -16.66 -43.11 11.42
CA LEU A 642 -15.78 -43.12 10.26
C LEU A 642 -14.78 -41.97 10.30
N GLY A 643 -13.50 -42.30 10.15
CA GLY A 643 -12.44 -41.30 10.01
C GLY A 643 -11.14 -41.86 9.50
N PHE A 644 -10.27 -40.95 9.07
CA PHE A 644 -8.99 -41.27 8.44
C PHE A 644 -7.87 -40.46 9.09
N CYS A 645 -6.70 -41.07 9.22
CA CYS A 645 -5.48 -40.35 9.60
C CYS A 645 -4.28 -40.89 8.84
N ILE A 646 -3.25 -40.06 8.70
CA ILE A 646 -2.03 -40.42 7.97
C ILE A 646 -0.83 -40.27 8.90
N SER A 647 -0.07 -41.33 9.06
CA SER A 647 1.16 -41.29 9.86
C SER A 647 2.32 -40.66 9.09
N GLN A 648 3.36 -40.18 9.79
CA GLN A 648 4.53 -39.52 9.17
C GLN A 648 5.25 -40.40 8.14
N ASN A 649 5.12 -41.72 8.28
CA ASN A 649 5.65 -42.71 7.35
C ASN A 649 4.70 -42.96 6.13
N THR A 650 3.72 -42.07 5.95
CA THR A 650 2.69 -42.00 4.89
C THR A 650 1.72 -43.17 4.81
N LEU A 651 1.57 -43.94 5.88
CA LEU A 651 0.55 -44.97 5.96
C LEU A 651 -0.81 -44.35 6.32
N VAL A 652 -1.83 -44.64 5.50
CA VAL A 652 -3.20 -44.23 5.78
C VAL A 652 -3.82 -45.23 6.76
N HIS A 653 -4.47 -44.73 7.80
CA HIS A 653 -5.25 -45.51 8.75
C HIS A 653 -6.71 -45.10 8.64
N MET A 654 -7.60 -46.09 8.73
CA MET A 654 -9.04 -45.90 8.69
C MET A 654 -9.68 -46.55 9.92
N THR A 655 -10.66 -45.86 10.50
CA THR A 655 -11.58 -46.44 11.47
C THR A 655 -13.01 -46.41 10.95
N THR A 656 -13.80 -47.44 11.28
CA THR A 656 -15.26 -47.53 11.01
C THR A 656 -16.07 -47.73 12.28
N ASN A 657 -15.40 -47.73 13.44
CA ASN A 657 -15.99 -47.91 14.77
C ASN A 657 -15.52 -46.82 15.73
N GLY A 658 -15.19 -45.65 15.19
CA GLY A 658 -14.88 -44.45 15.93
C GLY A 658 -13.55 -44.51 16.68
N GLY A 659 -12.59 -45.30 16.20
CA GLY A 659 -11.24 -45.37 16.74
C GLY A 659 -10.96 -46.58 17.64
N ASN A 660 -11.99 -47.38 17.99
CA ASN A 660 -11.78 -48.62 18.75
C ASN A 660 -10.75 -49.52 18.05
N ASN A 661 -10.79 -49.55 16.70
CA ASN A 661 -9.72 -50.09 15.87
C ASN A 661 -9.37 -49.12 14.73
N TRP A 662 -8.07 -49.06 14.43
CA TRP A 662 -7.53 -48.36 13.27
C TRP A 662 -6.83 -49.34 12.32
N SER A 663 -7.45 -49.56 11.17
CA SER A 663 -6.94 -50.45 10.12
C SER A 663 -5.97 -49.70 9.20
N ALA A 664 -4.76 -50.24 9.03
CA ALA A 664 -3.81 -49.76 8.04
C ALA A 664 -4.30 -50.06 6.62
N LYS A 665 -4.22 -49.07 5.73
CA LYS A 665 -4.49 -49.19 4.30
C LYS A 665 -3.15 -49.27 3.57
N THR A 666 -2.85 -50.44 3.02
CA THR A 666 -1.60 -50.70 2.29
C THR A 666 -1.85 -50.68 0.78
N PRO A 667 -0.85 -50.26 -0.02
CA PRO A 667 0.49 -49.82 0.38
C PRO A 667 0.53 -48.40 0.97
N ARG A 668 1.66 -48.03 1.61
CA ARG A 668 1.97 -46.64 2.00
C ARG A 668 1.90 -45.73 0.77
N LEU A 669 1.57 -44.45 0.94
CA LEU A 669 1.40 -43.54 -0.19
C LEU A 669 2.72 -43.32 -0.96
N TYR A 670 3.83 -43.02 -0.26
CA TYR A 670 5.17 -42.84 -0.84
C TYR A 670 6.24 -42.50 0.23
N SER A 671 7.51 -42.32 -0.18
CA SER A 671 8.60 -41.80 0.65
C SER A 671 8.61 -40.26 0.68
N GLY A 672 7.88 -39.64 1.62
CA GLY A 672 7.84 -38.18 1.83
C GLY A 672 6.93 -37.77 2.99
N PHE A 673 6.55 -36.49 3.07
CA PHE A 673 5.62 -36.00 4.09
C PHE A 673 4.24 -35.74 3.50
N ILE A 674 3.19 -36.02 4.28
CA ILE A 674 1.82 -35.61 3.98
C ILE A 674 1.47 -34.45 4.91
N TYR A 675 0.92 -33.38 4.36
CA TYR A 675 0.55 -32.19 5.12
C TYR A 675 -0.95 -32.15 5.39
N GLU A 676 -1.77 -32.63 4.45
CA GLU A 676 -3.22 -32.54 4.56
C GLU A 676 -3.90 -33.76 3.93
N ILE A 677 -4.94 -34.27 4.62
CA ILE A 677 -5.96 -35.17 4.08
C ILE A 677 -7.29 -34.44 4.15
N ASN A 678 -8.09 -34.54 3.09
CA ASN A 678 -9.43 -33.99 3.02
C ASN A 678 -10.37 -34.98 2.33
N MET A 679 -11.31 -35.52 3.08
CA MET A 679 -12.36 -36.40 2.61
C MET A 679 -13.55 -35.55 2.15
N VAL A 680 -14.00 -35.78 0.91
CA VAL A 680 -15.19 -35.11 0.36
C VAL A 680 -16.46 -35.95 0.51
N SER A 681 -16.29 -37.23 0.86
CA SER A 681 -17.37 -38.16 1.16
C SER A 681 -16.85 -39.32 2.01
N ALA A 682 -17.74 -40.22 2.43
CA ALA A 682 -17.39 -41.42 3.19
C ALA A 682 -16.45 -42.40 2.45
N SER A 683 -16.35 -42.32 1.12
CA SER A 683 -15.50 -43.22 0.32
C SER A 683 -14.41 -42.52 -0.47
N ALA A 684 -14.49 -41.21 -0.65
CA ALA A 684 -13.64 -40.50 -1.60
C ALA A 684 -13.01 -39.26 -0.98
N GLY A 685 -11.75 -39.00 -1.33
CA GLY A 685 -10.95 -37.94 -0.73
C GLY A 685 -9.59 -37.79 -1.36
N TYR A 686 -8.86 -36.80 -0.86
CA TYR A 686 -7.58 -36.34 -1.39
C TYR A 686 -6.56 -36.19 -0.27
N ALA A 687 -5.28 -36.34 -0.60
CA ALA A 687 -4.17 -36.03 0.31
C ALA A 687 -3.02 -35.36 -0.44
N CYS A 688 -2.37 -34.38 0.19
CA CYS A 688 -1.24 -33.66 -0.43
C CYS A 688 0.01 -33.67 0.45
N GLY A 689 1.17 -33.57 -0.21
CA GLY A 689 2.46 -33.68 0.46
C GLY A 689 3.62 -33.08 -0.33
N THR A 690 4.83 -33.46 0.05
CA THR A 690 6.07 -33.16 -0.69
C THR A 690 6.02 -33.73 -2.12
N GLY A 691 5.58 -32.89 -3.06
CA GLY A 691 5.66 -33.12 -4.51
C GLY A 691 4.55 -33.99 -5.09
N LYS A 692 3.58 -34.44 -4.28
CA LYS A 692 2.52 -35.35 -4.71
C LYS A 692 1.14 -34.97 -4.18
N LEU A 693 0.16 -35.29 -5.01
CA LEU A 693 -1.26 -35.26 -4.68
C LEU A 693 -1.83 -36.66 -4.91
N PHE A 694 -2.65 -37.14 -3.99
CA PHE A 694 -3.27 -38.46 -4.03
C PHE A 694 -4.78 -38.33 -4.02
N ARG A 695 -5.46 -39.26 -4.66
CA ARG A 695 -6.92 -39.37 -4.68
C ARG A 695 -7.36 -40.80 -4.45
N THR A 696 -8.46 -40.97 -3.72
CA THR A 696 -9.15 -42.25 -3.59
C THR A 696 -10.64 -42.10 -3.88
N THR A 697 -11.27 -43.19 -4.32
CA THR A 697 -12.73 -43.33 -4.46
C THR A 697 -13.29 -44.49 -3.64
N ASN A 698 -12.43 -45.23 -2.93
CA ASN A 698 -12.75 -46.48 -2.24
C ASN A 698 -12.09 -46.58 -0.85
N GLN A 699 -12.17 -45.51 -0.06
CA GLN A 699 -11.72 -45.49 1.34
C GLN A 699 -10.24 -45.83 1.49
N TRP A 700 -9.41 -45.36 0.55
CA TRP A 700 -7.98 -45.64 0.50
C TRP A 700 -7.65 -47.14 0.40
N ALA A 701 -8.60 -48.01 0.02
CA ALA A 701 -8.28 -49.39 -0.34
C ALA A 701 -7.36 -49.45 -1.57
N SER A 702 -7.53 -48.48 -2.48
CA SER A 702 -6.54 -48.10 -3.48
C SER A 702 -6.51 -46.57 -3.62
N TYR A 703 -5.47 -46.07 -4.28
CA TYR A 703 -5.33 -44.65 -4.56
C TYR A 703 -4.62 -44.42 -5.89
N ASP A 704 -4.93 -43.29 -6.51
CA ASP A 704 -4.23 -42.76 -7.67
C ASP A 704 -3.25 -41.68 -7.20
N THR A 705 -2.03 -41.66 -7.75
CA THR A 705 -1.20 -40.47 -7.69
C THR A 705 -1.64 -39.54 -8.80
N ILE A 706 -2.15 -38.35 -8.45
CA ILE A 706 -2.50 -37.34 -9.43
C ILE A 706 -1.21 -36.76 -10.00
N ILE A 707 -1.07 -36.85 -11.32
CA ILE A 707 0.05 -36.24 -12.03
C ILE A 707 -0.19 -34.73 -12.08
N MET A 708 0.81 -33.96 -11.68
CA MET A 708 0.74 -32.51 -11.57
C MET A 708 1.64 -31.87 -12.62
N PRO A 709 1.38 -30.62 -13.06
CA PRO A 709 2.23 -29.92 -14.02
C PRO A 709 3.67 -29.66 -13.55
N PHE A 710 3.94 -29.75 -12.24
CA PHE A 710 5.25 -29.52 -11.63
C PHE A 710 5.49 -30.42 -10.40
N THR A 711 6.75 -30.53 -9.96
CA THR A 711 7.17 -31.41 -8.85
C THR A 711 7.29 -30.71 -7.49
N HIS A 712 6.74 -29.50 -7.35
CA HIS A 712 6.81 -28.73 -6.10
C HIS A 712 5.88 -29.28 -5.00
N GLY A 713 6.27 -29.07 -3.73
CA GLY A 713 5.45 -29.42 -2.56
C GLY A 713 4.12 -28.68 -2.52
N PHE A 714 3.07 -29.39 -2.12
CA PHE A 714 1.73 -28.84 -1.89
C PHE A 714 1.51 -28.63 -0.40
N SER A 715 1.20 -27.40 0.00
CA SER A 715 1.03 -27.01 1.39
C SER A 715 -0.42 -26.98 1.84
N ALA A 716 -1.37 -26.87 0.92
CA ALA A 716 -2.80 -26.88 1.23
C ALA A 716 -3.65 -27.42 0.07
N ILE A 717 -4.73 -28.13 0.40
CA ILE A 717 -5.78 -28.57 -0.53
C ILE A 717 -7.17 -28.23 0.02
N LYS A 718 -8.11 -27.96 -0.88
CA LYS A 718 -9.54 -27.82 -0.54
C LYS A 718 -10.39 -28.28 -1.70
N TRP A 719 -11.27 -29.24 -1.44
CA TRP A 719 -12.21 -29.77 -2.41
C TRP A 719 -13.65 -29.46 -2.01
N LEU A 720 -14.45 -29.06 -2.99
CA LEU A 720 -15.89 -28.86 -2.83
C LEU A 720 -16.65 -30.16 -3.07
N ASP A 721 -16.16 -30.96 -4.03
CA ASP A 721 -16.66 -32.29 -4.37
C ASP A 721 -15.54 -33.08 -5.08
N MET A 722 -15.86 -34.27 -5.61
CA MET A 722 -14.88 -35.12 -6.29
C MET A 722 -14.32 -34.55 -7.59
N ASN A 723 -14.98 -33.56 -8.19
CA ASN A 723 -14.57 -32.95 -9.45
C ASN A 723 -13.96 -31.56 -9.23
N ASN A 724 -14.43 -30.81 -8.24
CA ASN A 724 -14.15 -29.38 -8.08
C ASN A 724 -13.26 -29.11 -6.87
N GLY A 725 -12.05 -28.59 -7.10
CA GLY A 725 -11.18 -28.21 -6.00
C GLY A 725 -9.88 -27.54 -6.39
N PHE A 726 -9.10 -27.26 -5.35
CA PHE A 726 -7.91 -26.43 -5.38
C PHE A 726 -6.74 -27.09 -4.67
N ALA A 727 -5.54 -26.80 -5.16
CA ALA A 727 -4.28 -27.14 -4.53
C ALA A 727 -3.35 -25.93 -4.55
N ALA A 728 -2.60 -25.73 -3.48
CA ALA A 728 -1.61 -24.66 -3.39
C ALA A 728 -0.22 -25.23 -3.09
N SER A 729 0.78 -24.63 -3.73
CA SER A 729 2.20 -24.95 -3.52
C SER A 729 2.89 -23.85 -2.72
N GLY A 730 3.82 -24.25 -1.85
CA GLY A 730 4.68 -23.33 -1.09
C GLY A 730 5.51 -22.39 -1.98
N ASN A 731 5.69 -22.69 -3.26
CA ASN A 731 6.40 -21.82 -4.21
C ASN A 731 5.49 -20.78 -4.89
N GLY A 732 4.26 -20.59 -4.41
CA GLY A 732 3.33 -19.59 -4.92
C GLY A 732 2.56 -20.05 -6.16
N PHE A 733 2.37 -21.35 -6.36
CA PHE A 733 1.41 -21.83 -7.37
C PHE A 733 0.07 -22.12 -6.71
N VAL A 734 -1.02 -21.71 -7.35
CA VAL A 734 -2.37 -22.16 -7.01
C VAL A 734 -2.98 -22.80 -8.24
N LEU A 735 -3.56 -23.97 -8.03
CA LEU A 735 -4.18 -24.77 -9.05
C LEU A 735 -5.65 -24.98 -8.72
N ARG A 736 -6.44 -25.12 -9.77
CA ARG A 736 -7.85 -25.41 -9.76
C ARG A 736 -8.16 -26.51 -10.76
N THR A 737 -9.13 -27.35 -10.45
CA THR A 737 -9.67 -28.34 -11.38
C THR A 737 -11.16 -28.51 -11.17
N THR A 738 -11.87 -28.84 -12.25
CA THR A 738 -13.32 -29.10 -12.29
C THR A 738 -13.64 -30.52 -12.77
N ASN A 739 -12.62 -31.38 -12.87
CA ASN A 739 -12.75 -32.76 -13.32
C ASN A 739 -11.86 -33.74 -12.52
N GLY A 740 -11.65 -33.43 -11.23
CA GLY A 740 -11.01 -34.33 -10.27
C GLY A 740 -9.50 -34.48 -10.47
N GLY A 741 -8.86 -33.46 -11.08
CA GLY A 741 -7.41 -33.42 -11.28
C GLY A 741 -6.91 -34.00 -12.60
N ASN A 742 -7.80 -34.24 -13.57
CA ASN A 742 -7.40 -34.65 -14.93
C ASN A 742 -6.90 -33.45 -15.76
N VAL A 743 -7.53 -32.30 -15.58
CA VAL A 743 -7.13 -31.02 -16.15
C VAL A 743 -6.94 -30.03 -15.02
N TRP A 744 -5.77 -29.39 -15.00
CA TRP A 744 -5.42 -28.37 -14.01
C TRP A 744 -5.31 -27.03 -14.68
N GLU A 745 -6.08 -26.07 -14.21
CA GLU A 745 -5.78 -24.66 -14.40
C GLU A 745 -4.83 -24.24 -13.30
N PHE A 746 -3.69 -23.66 -13.65
CA PHE A 746 -2.69 -23.27 -12.66
C PHE A 746 -2.14 -21.88 -12.94
N MET A 747 -1.83 -21.19 -11.86
CA MET A 747 -1.36 -19.82 -11.90
C MET A 747 -0.26 -19.62 -10.87
N LEU A 748 0.72 -18.80 -11.24
CA LEU A 748 1.63 -18.19 -10.28
C LEU A 748 0.89 -17.08 -9.53
N THR A 749 1.07 -17.06 -8.23
CA THR A 749 0.59 -16.02 -7.33
C THR A 749 1.77 -15.15 -6.92
N SER A 750 1.49 -13.92 -6.50
CA SER A 750 2.49 -13.04 -5.88
C SER A 750 2.78 -13.38 -4.42
N VAL A 751 2.11 -14.41 -3.88
CA VAL A 751 2.24 -14.84 -2.48
C VAL A 751 3.25 -15.99 -2.42
N SER A 752 4.39 -15.75 -1.80
CA SER A 752 5.33 -16.81 -1.44
C SER A 752 4.79 -17.62 -0.26
N GLY A 753 5.03 -18.94 -0.23
CA GLY A 753 4.69 -19.76 0.95
C GLY A 753 3.19 -19.74 1.26
N VAL A 754 2.36 -20.21 0.34
CA VAL A 754 0.91 -20.32 0.62
C VAL A 754 0.72 -21.32 1.74
N ASN A 755 0.27 -20.86 2.91
CA ASN A 755 0.13 -21.70 4.10
C ASN A 755 -1.35 -21.99 4.42
N GLY A 756 -2.27 -21.15 3.93
CA GLY A 756 -3.69 -21.32 4.14
C GLY A 756 -4.49 -21.02 2.87
N MET A 757 -5.59 -21.75 2.71
CA MET A 757 -6.51 -21.59 1.58
C MET A 757 -7.94 -21.85 2.02
N PHE A 758 -8.87 -21.09 1.44
CA PHE A 758 -10.29 -21.30 1.57
C PHE A 758 -10.98 -21.21 0.21
N VAL A 759 -12.02 -22.02 0.04
CA VAL A 759 -12.79 -22.10 -1.19
C VAL A 759 -14.27 -21.95 -0.83
N LYS A 760 -14.90 -20.89 -1.34
CA LYS A 760 -16.35 -20.67 -1.21
C LYS A 760 -17.13 -21.38 -2.31
N ALA A 761 -16.57 -21.34 -3.52
CA ALA A 761 -17.11 -21.91 -4.75
C ALA A 761 -15.96 -22.12 -5.72
N ILE A 762 -16.20 -22.87 -6.81
CA ILE A 762 -15.15 -23.19 -7.79
C ILE A 762 -14.56 -21.93 -8.48
N ASP A 763 -15.29 -20.82 -8.50
CA ASP A 763 -14.84 -19.53 -9.02
C ASP A 763 -14.53 -18.51 -7.91
N THR A 764 -14.48 -18.93 -6.64
CA THR A 764 -14.21 -18.04 -5.50
C THR A 764 -13.36 -18.73 -4.45
N ALA A 765 -12.06 -18.41 -4.47
CA ALA A 765 -11.05 -18.90 -3.53
C ALA A 765 -10.19 -17.76 -3.00
N TYR A 766 -9.65 -17.97 -1.80
CA TYR A 766 -8.78 -17.05 -1.09
C TYR A 766 -7.54 -17.79 -0.63
N ILE A 767 -6.39 -17.14 -0.74
CA ILE A 767 -5.11 -17.71 -0.30
C ILE A 767 -4.34 -16.72 0.55
N VAL A 768 -3.60 -17.28 1.51
CA VAL A 768 -2.79 -16.53 2.46
C VAL A 768 -1.40 -17.16 2.54
N GLY A 769 -0.39 -16.33 2.78
CA GLY A 769 0.99 -16.79 2.87
C GLY A 769 1.92 -15.70 3.37
N GLY A 770 3.16 -15.68 2.86
CA GLY A 770 4.21 -14.79 3.34
C GLY A 770 3.94 -13.30 3.11
N TYR A 771 4.56 -12.49 3.97
CA TYR A 771 4.56 -11.01 3.97
C TYR A 771 3.18 -10.37 4.15
N GLY A 772 2.30 -10.98 4.95
CA GLY A 772 1.03 -10.34 5.26
C GLY A 772 -0.02 -10.38 4.14
N ASN A 773 0.25 -11.07 3.03
CA ASN A 773 -0.48 -10.91 1.77
C ASN A 773 -1.77 -11.76 1.66
N ILE A 774 -2.82 -11.18 1.08
CA ILE A 774 -4.10 -11.87 0.79
C ILE A 774 -4.49 -11.65 -0.67
N LEU A 775 -4.74 -12.76 -1.38
CA LEU A 775 -5.27 -12.74 -2.73
C LEU A 775 -6.66 -13.37 -2.80
N LYS A 776 -7.53 -12.76 -3.60
CA LYS A 776 -8.85 -13.27 -3.98
C LYS A 776 -8.84 -13.68 -5.44
N LEU A 777 -9.41 -14.85 -5.72
CA LEU A 777 -9.80 -15.23 -7.07
C LEU A 777 -11.07 -14.45 -7.46
N GLY A 778 -10.97 -13.56 -8.45
CA GLY A 778 -12.05 -12.67 -8.90
C GLY A 778 -12.64 -13.06 -10.26
N ARG A 779 -12.88 -14.34 -10.54
CA ARG A 779 -13.11 -14.84 -11.89
C ARG A 779 -14.58 -15.10 -12.27
N GLY A 780 -14.86 -15.02 -13.58
CA GLY A 780 -15.99 -15.67 -14.25
C GLY A 780 -15.66 -17.11 -14.70
N PRO A 781 -16.55 -17.78 -15.47
CA PRO A 781 -16.59 -19.24 -15.61
C PRO A 781 -15.32 -19.89 -16.21
N VAL A 782 -15.15 -21.19 -15.90
CA VAL A 782 -14.05 -22.12 -16.27
C VAL A 782 -13.58 -21.99 -17.73
N GLY A 783 -12.26 -22.08 -17.99
CA GLY A 783 -11.70 -22.11 -19.36
C GLY A 783 -10.97 -20.84 -19.82
N THR A 784 -10.46 -19.99 -18.92
CA THR A 784 -9.86 -18.70 -19.31
C THR A 784 -8.36 -18.55 -18.95
N THR A 785 -7.64 -19.65 -18.71
CA THR A 785 -6.25 -19.68 -18.15
C THR A 785 -5.34 -20.68 -18.84
N THR A 786 -4.05 -20.55 -18.55
CA THR A 786 -3.11 -21.66 -18.68
C THR A 786 -3.67 -22.93 -18.05
N SER A 787 -3.83 -23.97 -18.87
CA SER A 787 -4.25 -25.30 -18.42
C SER A 787 -3.20 -26.33 -18.78
N TRP A 788 -3.13 -27.38 -17.97
CA TRP A 788 -2.32 -28.56 -18.22
C TRP A 788 -3.20 -29.80 -18.19
N GLU A 789 -2.97 -30.67 -19.16
CA GLU A 789 -3.65 -31.95 -19.33
C GLU A 789 -2.59 -33.05 -19.31
N ASN A 790 -2.90 -34.15 -18.63
CA ASN A 790 -2.05 -35.34 -18.59
C ASN A 790 -2.14 -36.17 -19.89
N ASN A 791 -2.04 -35.51 -21.03
CA ASN A 791 -1.96 -36.12 -22.36
C ASN A 791 -0.52 -35.96 -22.87
N ILE A 792 0.28 -37.01 -22.69
CA ILE A 792 1.70 -37.02 -23.03
C ILE A 792 1.83 -37.24 -24.54
N PRO A 793 2.31 -36.25 -25.31
CA PRO A 793 2.56 -36.44 -26.74
C PRO A 793 3.77 -37.31 -27.00
N GLU A 794 3.88 -37.88 -28.21
CA GLU A 794 5.03 -38.68 -28.63
C GLU A 794 6.34 -37.88 -28.79
N GLN A 795 6.24 -36.55 -28.92
CA GLN A 795 7.37 -35.65 -29.09
C GLN A 795 7.04 -34.23 -28.58
N TYR A 796 8.06 -33.40 -28.38
CA TYR A 796 7.86 -31.98 -28.12
C TYR A 796 7.19 -31.31 -29.33
N TYR A 797 6.17 -30.48 -29.10
CA TYR A 797 5.52 -29.72 -30.17
C TYR A 797 5.04 -28.36 -29.70
N LEU A 798 4.91 -27.42 -30.65
CA LEU A 798 4.24 -26.13 -30.47
C LEU A 798 3.16 -25.99 -31.54
N GLY A 799 1.90 -25.97 -31.09
CA GLY A 799 0.71 -25.83 -31.92
C GLY A 799 0.49 -24.39 -32.40
N GLN A 800 -0.30 -24.26 -33.47
CA GLN A 800 -0.75 -22.96 -33.96
C GLN A 800 -1.77 -22.35 -33.00
N ASN A 801 -1.73 -21.03 -32.79
CA ASN A 801 -2.69 -20.34 -31.94
C ASN A 801 -4.09 -20.31 -32.59
N TYR A 802 -5.14 -20.32 -31.77
CA TYR A 802 -6.53 -20.18 -32.20
C TYR A 802 -7.32 -19.26 -31.26
N PRO A 803 -8.15 -18.34 -31.78
CA PRO A 803 -8.25 -17.96 -33.19
C PRO A 803 -6.97 -17.31 -33.74
N ASN A 804 -6.76 -17.32 -35.07
CA ASN A 804 -5.69 -16.58 -35.73
C ASN A 804 -6.16 -16.12 -37.14
N PRO A 805 -6.37 -14.80 -37.39
CA PRO A 805 -6.14 -13.68 -36.48
C PRO A 805 -7.03 -13.68 -35.22
N PHE A 806 -6.65 -12.91 -34.19
CA PHE A 806 -7.37 -12.84 -32.91
C PHE A 806 -7.66 -11.39 -32.47
N ASN A 807 -8.71 -11.20 -31.65
CA ASN A 807 -9.10 -9.91 -31.06
C ASN A 807 -9.76 -10.08 -29.67
N PRO A 808 -9.20 -9.51 -28.58
CA PRO A 808 -7.77 -9.33 -28.34
C PRO A 808 -7.12 -10.61 -27.77
N VAL A 809 -7.85 -11.73 -27.72
CA VAL A 809 -7.45 -12.95 -27.01
C VAL A 809 -7.30 -14.16 -27.94
N THR A 810 -6.25 -14.95 -27.74
CA THR A 810 -6.01 -16.25 -28.40
C THR A 810 -5.44 -17.28 -27.43
N GLU A 811 -5.45 -18.56 -27.81
CA GLU A 811 -4.74 -19.62 -27.09
C GLU A 811 -3.76 -20.34 -27.99
N PHE A 812 -2.63 -20.80 -27.46
CA PHE A 812 -1.73 -21.75 -28.15
C PHE A 812 -1.40 -22.92 -27.24
N LYS A 813 -1.25 -24.10 -27.86
CA LYS A 813 -0.96 -25.37 -27.16
C LYS A 813 0.46 -25.84 -27.45
N PHE A 814 1.13 -26.42 -26.46
CA PHE A 814 2.39 -27.13 -26.66
C PHE A 814 2.41 -28.40 -25.84
N GLY A 815 3.24 -29.36 -26.24
CA GLY A 815 3.35 -30.63 -25.56
C GLY A 815 4.77 -30.98 -25.17
N LEU A 816 4.88 -31.66 -24.03
CA LEU A 816 6.13 -32.14 -23.43
C LEU A 816 6.12 -33.67 -23.36
N TYR A 817 7.04 -34.31 -24.08
CA TYR A 817 7.17 -35.78 -24.08
C TYR A 817 7.70 -36.33 -22.75
N ASN A 818 8.61 -35.60 -22.10
CA ASN A 818 9.16 -35.93 -20.79
C ASN A 818 9.22 -34.68 -19.90
N LYS A 819 9.60 -34.87 -18.63
CA LYS A 819 9.89 -33.78 -17.69
C LYS A 819 11.09 -32.97 -18.20
N ALA A 820 10.96 -31.65 -18.29
CA ALA A 820 12.00 -30.76 -18.80
C ALA A 820 11.82 -29.31 -18.31
N LYS A 821 12.87 -28.48 -18.42
CA LYS A 821 12.75 -27.03 -18.20
C LYS A 821 12.21 -26.37 -19.45
N VAL A 822 11.13 -25.61 -19.31
CA VAL A 822 10.44 -24.97 -20.44
C VAL A 822 10.71 -23.47 -20.42
N SER A 823 10.65 -22.83 -21.58
CA SER A 823 10.44 -21.39 -21.75
C SER A 823 9.64 -21.09 -23.00
N LEU A 824 8.61 -20.28 -22.89
CA LEU A 824 7.73 -19.93 -24.01
C LEU A 824 7.69 -18.42 -24.17
N LYS A 825 8.28 -17.93 -25.25
CA LYS A 825 8.62 -16.51 -25.42
C LYS A 825 7.87 -15.94 -26.62
N VAL A 826 7.16 -14.84 -26.43
CA VAL A 826 6.42 -14.07 -27.44
C VAL A 826 7.20 -12.83 -27.83
N TYR A 827 7.39 -12.59 -29.12
CA TYR A 827 8.17 -11.50 -29.71
C TYR A 827 7.30 -10.67 -30.66
N ASP A 828 7.56 -9.38 -30.78
CA ASP A 828 7.01 -8.55 -31.85
C ASP A 828 7.79 -8.74 -33.16
N ILE A 829 7.33 -8.09 -34.24
CA ILE A 829 7.92 -8.21 -35.57
C ILE A 829 9.37 -7.74 -35.66
N THR A 830 9.84 -6.92 -34.70
CA THR A 830 11.24 -6.46 -34.66
C THR A 830 12.15 -7.43 -33.91
N GLY A 831 11.60 -8.52 -33.37
CA GLY A 831 12.31 -9.49 -32.53
C GLY A 831 12.43 -9.05 -31.08
N ARG A 832 11.78 -7.96 -30.67
CA ARG A 832 11.74 -7.56 -29.26
C ARG A 832 10.82 -8.52 -28.51
N LEU A 833 11.34 -9.10 -27.43
CA LEU A 833 10.59 -9.98 -26.54
C LEU A 833 9.46 -9.17 -25.86
N VAL A 834 8.22 -9.59 -26.08
CA VAL A 834 6.98 -8.99 -25.55
C VAL A 834 6.58 -9.66 -24.24
N GLN A 835 6.53 -10.99 -24.21
CA GLN A 835 6.05 -11.74 -23.05
C GLN A 835 6.77 -13.09 -22.92
N THR A 836 7.04 -13.53 -21.69
CA THR A 836 7.60 -14.85 -21.41
C THR A 836 6.67 -15.61 -20.48
N TYR A 837 6.27 -16.80 -20.88
CA TYR A 837 5.61 -17.81 -20.07
C TYR A 837 6.63 -18.88 -19.66
N PHE A 838 6.53 -19.37 -18.42
CA PHE A 838 7.39 -20.44 -17.89
C PHE A 838 8.89 -20.14 -18.01
N ASP A 839 9.43 -19.10 -17.37
CA ASP A 839 10.87 -18.78 -17.53
C ASP A 839 11.77 -19.80 -16.82
N ASN A 840 12.45 -20.64 -17.60
CA ASN A 840 13.25 -21.80 -17.19
C ASN A 840 12.56 -22.69 -16.14
N LEU A 841 11.24 -22.85 -16.28
CA LEU A 841 10.43 -23.55 -15.29
C LEU A 841 10.40 -25.04 -15.59
N GLU A 842 10.73 -25.85 -14.60
CA GLU A 842 10.64 -27.31 -14.70
C GLU A 842 9.18 -27.78 -14.69
N LEU A 843 8.75 -28.41 -15.79
CA LEU A 843 7.40 -28.94 -15.99
C LEU A 843 7.43 -30.45 -16.22
N ASN A 844 6.40 -31.16 -15.75
CA ASN A 844 6.19 -32.57 -16.08
C ASN A 844 5.64 -32.73 -17.50
N ALA A 845 5.79 -33.93 -18.05
CA ALA A 845 5.23 -34.31 -19.35
C ALA A 845 3.72 -34.05 -19.43
N GLY A 846 3.20 -33.73 -20.61
CA GLY A 846 1.78 -33.44 -20.82
C GLY A 846 1.56 -32.34 -21.87
N THR A 847 0.30 -31.93 -22.02
CA THR A 847 -0.10 -30.88 -22.95
C THR A 847 -0.51 -29.62 -22.18
N ILE A 848 0.10 -28.49 -22.54
CA ILE A 848 -0.15 -27.18 -21.92
C ILE A 848 -0.88 -26.30 -22.93
N THR A 849 -1.99 -25.69 -22.52
CA THR A 849 -2.66 -24.61 -23.25
C THR A 849 -2.34 -23.30 -22.55
N VAL A 850 -1.92 -22.28 -23.29
CA VAL A 850 -1.63 -20.94 -22.75
C VAL A 850 -2.54 -19.92 -23.43
N LYS A 851 -3.20 -19.09 -22.63
CA LYS A 851 -4.01 -17.97 -23.09
C LYS A 851 -3.17 -16.70 -23.18
N PHE A 852 -3.25 -16.02 -24.31
CA PHE A 852 -2.56 -14.78 -24.59
C PHE A 852 -3.58 -13.64 -24.80
N ASP A 853 -3.41 -12.54 -24.07
CA ASP A 853 -4.23 -11.33 -24.16
C ASP A 853 -3.38 -10.18 -24.72
N GLY A 854 -3.72 -9.75 -25.93
CA GLY A 854 -3.07 -8.66 -26.65
C GLY A 854 -3.72 -7.29 -26.45
N SER A 855 -4.61 -7.11 -25.47
CA SER A 855 -5.32 -5.84 -25.24
C SER A 855 -4.39 -4.63 -25.08
N ASN A 856 -3.24 -4.82 -24.45
CA ASN A 856 -2.22 -3.78 -24.25
C ASN A 856 -1.17 -3.70 -25.38
N LEU A 857 -1.35 -4.46 -26.47
CA LEU A 857 -0.42 -4.50 -27.60
C LEU A 857 -1.02 -3.81 -28.83
N ALA A 858 -0.18 -3.36 -29.77
CA ALA A 858 -0.64 -2.79 -31.03
C ALA A 858 -1.13 -3.90 -31.97
N SER A 859 -2.08 -3.61 -32.87
CA SER A 859 -2.42 -4.52 -33.96
C SER A 859 -1.17 -4.85 -34.78
N GLY A 860 -0.97 -6.10 -35.16
CA GLY A 860 0.24 -6.51 -35.87
C GLY A 860 0.57 -7.99 -35.80
N VAL A 861 1.75 -8.32 -36.30
CA VAL A 861 2.29 -9.69 -36.33
C VAL A 861 3.20 -9.91 -35.13
N TYR A 862 3.00 -11.03 -34.46
CA TYR A 862 3.79 -11.49 -33.34
C TYR A 862 4.27 -12.93 -33.59
N PHE A 863 5.37 -13.30 -32.94
CA PHE A 863 5.92 -14.65 -32.99
C PHE A 863 5.99 -15.24 -31.59
N TYR A 864 5.77 -16.54 -31.44
CA TYR A 864 5.96 -17.22 -30.17
C TYR A 864 6.82 -18.47 -30.36
N THR A 865 7.78 -18.66 -29.45
CA THR A 865 8.84 -19.66 -29.56
C THR A 865 8.91 -20.48 -28.28
N LEU A 866 8.89 -21.81 -28.44
CA LEU A 866 9.05 -22.76 -27.35
C LEU A 866 10.51 -23.20 -27.25
N PHE A 867 11.06 -23.17 -26.04
CA PHE A 867 12.34 -23.70 -25.65
C PHE A 867 12.13 -24.82 -24.61
N VAL A 868 12.88 -25.90 -24.74
CA VAL A 868 12.91 -27.03 -23.81
C VAL A 868 14.38 -27.36 -23.53
N ASP A 869 14.78 -27.36 -22.26
CA ASP A 869 16.17 -27.51 -21.81
C ASP A 869 17.14 -26.64 -22.61
N ASP A 870 16.82 -25.34 -22.68
CA ASP A 870 17.51 -24.29 -23.45
C ASP A 870 17.56 -24.50 -24.97
N SER A 871 17.01 -25.60 -25.50
CA SER A 871 16.94 -25.90 -26.92
C SER A 871 15.64 -25.38 -27.54
N ARG A 872 15.75 -24.66 -28.66
CA ARG A 872 14.58 -24.15 -29.39
C ARG A 872 13.86 -25.29 -30.11
N ILE A 873 12.59 -25.51 -29.76
CA ILE A 873 11.74 -26.54 -30.37
C ILE A 873 11.07 -26.01 -31.65
N ASN A 874 10.37 -24.89 -31.58
CA ASN A 874 9.67 -24.32 -32.74
C ASN A 874 9.31 -22.84 -32.52
N THR A 875 9.04 -22.11 -33.61
CA THR A 875 8.52 -20.74 -33.61
C THR A 875 7.28 -20.67 -34.51
N LYS A 876 6.21 -20.04 -34.01
CA LYS A 876 4.95 -19.85 -34.72
C LYS A 876 4.58 -18.38 -34.79
N LYS A 877 3.76 -18.03 -35.78
CA LYS A 877 3.29 -16.66 -36.07
C LYS A 877 1.84 -16.50 -35.63
N MET A 878 1.49 -15.37 -35.01
CA MET A 878 0.12 -14.97 -34.68
C MET A 878 -0.16 -13.53 -35.12
N VAL A 879 -1.42 -13.20 -35.38
CA VAL A 879 -1.85 -11.89 -35.89
C VAL A 879 -2.92 -11.31 -34.98
N LEU A 880 -2.61 -10.17 -34.34
CA LEU A 880 -3.55 -9.40 -33.52
C LEU A 880 -4.24 -8.34 -34.39
N ILE A 881 -5.57 -8.31 -34.36
CA ILE A 881 -6.39 -7.28 -35.00
C ILE A 881 -7.24 -6.65 -33.91
N LYS A 882 -7.20 -5.32 -33.79
CA LYS A 882 -8.07 -4.56 -32.89
C LYS A 882 -9.27 -4.00 -33.64
#